data_AF-A0A957XRV9-F1
#
_entry.id   AF-A0A957XRV9-F1
#
_cell.length_a   1.000
_cell.length_b   1.000
_cell.length_c   1.000
_cell.angle_alpha   90.00
_cell.angle_beta   90.00
_cell.angle_gamma   90.00
#
_symmetry.space_group_name_H-M   'P 1'
#
loop_
_entity.id
_entity.type
_entity.pdbx_description
1 polymer ?
#
loop_
_entity_poly.entity_id
_entity_poly.type
_entity_poly.pdbx_seq_one_letter_code
_entity_poly.pdbx_strand_id
1 'polypeptide(L)'
;MEQRTPDGYKRYQYIYEMERLYLQRPFSDKEMGDRLGTDRTNIYRIRKIMEEFMGIPITEHPTERSKYYIPSDYSITHIPLSREQAAALYLAARRLQQQTRTSQIHVADTLQKLSFALRKPLAEQMVRAAQVVMDQEQDIQQEAVFSTLVNAWLNRIPVRITHRVLHGEPRNYRVLPYLLEPSIWSDAVYLIGHSEYHGKLATFKTARIERAVLGTGQFEIPEDFDIHELLRHAWGVWHADEEPATVRLHFSQQVAPRVMETIWHPQQTITCQDDGSLIWQAPVAEWREMLPWVRGWGAGAEIMEPEEMRDVMVLEASRLATLYDVGTKLPTHMLFWAKTNKEGQTHPLICHLIDVGQVALILWKEVLTDSFRSQISEALGLSSDEAGRLLAFWAACHDLGKASPNFQRKYPPARSELETVGFTFPPLLGKTPCYHATITALILPDLLQELLGLQDVIGDDVAQALGGHHGVWPTDQVRRQHRSQVGDNNWHSAQRALVEELIEIFEPPRITYLGRNEIERGTQLVLLSGLTSVADWIGSMSEFFQFSTPYMVPAKYAKTAAREARQALKALGWLDWQPPENLLTFEQLHDFTPRPAQNEVINAYPGDDEPTMLIAEIATGTGKTELGLYLADRWAVLRQQRGLYVAMPTQATSNQMHGRVANYLRNRYPEQQINFHLIHSGARWRADQSELGFKTESEEPRGTIKAQGWFLPRKRTLLAPFAVGTTDQALMSTLQTRHFFVRLFG
;
A
#
# COMPACT_ATOMS: atom_id res chain seq x y z
N MET A 1 -20.36 45.17 -68.22
CA MET A 1 -20.36 46.20 -67.16
C MET A 1 -19.16 45.92 -66.27
N GLU A 2 -18.04 46.54 -66.60
CA GLU A 2 -16.79 46.49 -65.84
C GLU A 2 -17.01 47.15 -64.48
N GLN A 3 -16.86 46.41 -63.39
CA GLN A 3 -16.57 47.00 -62.08
C GLN A 3 -15.06 46.91 -61.88
N ARG A 4 -14.38 48.04 -62.11
CA ARG A 4 -13.00 48.28 -61.69
C ARG A 4 -12.86 47.88 -60.21
N THR A 5 -12.22 46.77 -59.92
CA THR A 5 -11.63 46.54 -58.60
C THR A 5 -10.64 47.69 -58.37
N PRO A 6 -10.79 48.52 -57.32
CA PRO A 6 -9.90 49.65 -57.12
C PRO A 6 -8.49 49.11 -56.92
N ASP A 7 -7.53 49.61 -57.70
CA ASP A 7 -6.12 49.22 -57.71
C ASP A 7 -5.48 49.22 -56.29
N GLY A 8 -6.05 50.00 -55.37
CA GLY A 8 -5.68 50.03 -53.95
C GLY A 8 -5.99 48.75 -53.16
N TYR A 9 -7.02 47.97 -53.51
CA TYR A 9 -7.38 46.74 -52.78
C TYR A 9 -6.38 45.60 -53.06
N LYS A 10 -6.00 45.41 -54.34
CA LYS A 10 -4.93 44.47 -54.71
C LYS A 10 -3.59 44.86 -54.11
N ARG A 11 -3.28 46.16 -54.07
CA ARG A 11 -2.04 46.66 -53.47
C ARG A 11 -1.98 46.41 -51.96
N TYR A 12 -3.09 46.61 -51.25
CA TYR A 12 -3.20 46.29 -49.83
C TYR A 12 -3.02 44.78 -49.57
N GLN A 13 -3.64 43.92 -50.39
CA GLN A 13 -3.45 42.47 -50.30
C GLN A 13 -1.98 42.06 -50.52
N TYR A 14 -1.29 42.67 -51.49
CA TYR A 14 0.14 42.40 -51.70
C TYR A 14 0.99 42.87 -50.53
N ILE A 15 0.74 44.05 -49.96
CA ILE A 15 1.46 44.53 -48.77
C ILE A 15 1.31 43.54 -47.61
N TYR A 16 0.07 43.09 -47.34
CA TYR A 16 -0.22 42.15 -46.27
C TYR A 16 0.47 40.79 -46.45
N GLU A 17 0.39 40.20 -47.65
CA GLU A 17 1.03 38.91 -47.92
C GLU A 17 2.56 39.03 -47.98
N MET A 18 3.10 40.12 -48.51
CA MET A 18 4.56 40.36 -48.51
C MET A 18 5.09 40.49 -47.08
N GLU A 19 4.40 41.23 -46.21
CA GLU A 19 4.77 41.36 -44.79
C GLU A 19 4.77 39.99 -44.11
N ARG A 20 3.70 39.20 -44.28
CA ARG A 20 3.59 37.84 -43.76
C ARG A 20 4.72 36.92 -44.24
N LEU A 21 5.10 37.01 -45.52
CA LEU A 21 6.13 36.16 -46.11
C LEU A 21 7.54 36.58 -45.68
N TYR A 22 7.84 37.88 -45.65
CA TYR A 22 9.15 38.38 -45.19
C TYR A 22 9.42 38.10 -43.70
N LEU A 23 8.38 37.92 -42.88
CA LEU A 23 8.49 37.47 -41.49
C LEU A 23 8.82 35.97 -41.35
N GLN A 24 8.51 35.14 -42.35
CA GLN A 24 8.75 33.70 -42.29
C GLN A 24 10.17 33.33 -42.68
N ARG A 25 10.71 33.97 -43.73
CA ARG A 25 12.07 33.75 -44.25
C ARG A 25 12.49 34.86 -45.22
N PRO A 26 13.77 34.93 -45.62
CA PRO A 26 14.21 35.85 -46.67
C PRO A 26 13.66 35.49 -48.05
N PHE A 27 13.21 36.50 -48.81
CA PHE A 27 12.74 36.37 -50.19
C PHE A 27 13.41 37.40 -51.10
N SER A 28 13.77 37.01 -52.33
CA SER A 28 14.06 37.96 -53.40
C SER A 28 12.77 38.54 -53.99
N ASP A 29 12.87 39.73 -54.59
CA ASP A 29 11.71 40.35 -55.27
C ASP A 29 11.14 39.45 -56.39
N LYS A 30 11.96 38.58 -56.97
CA LYS A 30 11.53 37.61 -57.99
C LYS A 30 10.74 36.47 -57.37
N GLU A 31 11.27 35.82 -56.33
CA GLU A 31 10.57 34.73 -55.62
C GLU A 31 9.24 35.20 -55.03
N MET A 32 9.20 36.41 -54.50
CA MET A 32 7.97 37.02 -53.99
C MET A 32 6.96 37.29 -55.11
N GLY A 33 7.42 37.74 -56.28
CA GLY A 33 6.57 37.94 -57.46
C GLY A 33 5.98 36.63 -57.97
N ASP A 34 6.80 35.59 -58.09
CA ASP A 34 6.37 34.24 -58.50
C ASP A 34 5.33 33.68 -57.51
N ARG A 35 5.51 33.93 -56.21
CA ARG A 35 4.58 33.48 -55.15
C ARG A 35 3.23 34.20 -55.17
N LEU A 36 3.24 35.51 -55.44
CA LEU A 36 2.05 36.36 -55.40
C LEU A 36 1.41 36.54 -56.78
N GLY A 37 1.96 35.91 -57.83
CA GLY A 37 1.42 35.96 -59.19
C GLY A 37 1.56 37.33 -59.85
N THR A 38 2.64 38.06 -59.56
CA THR A 38 2.92 39.41 -60.10
C THR A 38 4.39 39.56 -60.52
N ASP A 39 4.71 40.57 -61.32
CA ASP A 39 6.08 40.80 -61.77
C ASP A 39 7.00 41.38 -60.67
N ARG A 40 8.31 41.12 -60.82
CA ARG A 40 9.36 41.58 -59.90
C ARG A 40 9.36 43.10 -59.69
N THR A 41 9.03 43.88 -60.72
CA THR A 41 9.06 45.35 -60.66
C THR A 41 7.95 45.88 -59.76
N ASN A 42 6.79 45.23 -59.79
CA ASN A 42 5.67 45.56 -58.91
C ASN A 42 6.00 45.25 -57.44
N ILE A 43 6.60 44.09 -57.16
CA ILE A 43 7.07 43.73 -55.80
C ILE A 43 8.11 44.73 -55.29
N TYR A 44 9.12 45.06 -56.10
CA TYR A 44 10.14 46.05 -55.72
C TYR A 44 9.51 47.39 -55.32
N ARG A 45 8.54 47.88 -56.10
CA ARG A 45 7.82 49.13 -55.80
C ARG A 45 7.03 49.03 -54.51
N ILE A 46 6.36 47.90 -54.27
CA ILE A 46 5.58 47.70 -53.04
C ILE A 46 6.49 47.60 -51.82
N ARG A 47 7.60 46.86 -51.92
CA ARG A 47 8.63 46.77 -50.87
C ARG A 47 9.20 48.14 -50.53
N LYS A 48 9.53 48.96 -51.53
CA LYS A 48 10.01 50.33 -51.30
C LYS A 48 8.99 51.20 -50.57
N ILE A 49 7.70 51.00 -50.84
CA ILE A 49 6.64 51.70 -50.11
C ILE A 49 6.53 51.22 -48.67
N MET A 50 6.66 49.91 -48.45
CA MET A 50 6.70 49.33 -47.12
C MET A 50 7.89 49.87 -46.30
N GLU A 51 9.08 49.96 -46.91
CA GLU A 51 10.30 50.50 -46.29
C GLU A 51 10.20 52.00 -46.01
N GLU A 52 9.89 52.82 -47.02
CA GLU A 52 10.05 54.28 -46.96
C GLU A 52 8.83 55.00 -46.40
N PHE A 53 7.62 54.49 -46.65
CA PHE A 53 6.37 55.17 -46.29
C PHE A 53 5.63 54.52 -45.13
N MET A 54 5.74 53.19 -44.97
CA MET A 54 5.11 52.47 -43.86
C MET A 54 6.08 52.21 -42.70
N GLY A 55 7.38 52.46 -42.88
CA GLY A 55 8.39 52.30 -41.84
C GLY A 55 8.63 50.83 -41.45
N ILE A 56 8.35 49.87 -42.33
CA ILE A 56 8.60 48.45 -42.11
C ILE A 56 10.10 48.19 -42.38
N PRO A 57 10.88 47.67 -41.41
CA PRO A 57 12.34 47.57 -41.50
C PRO A 57 12.76 46.35 -42.33
N ILE A 58 12.49 46.37 -43.63
CA ILE A 58 12.88 45.30 -44.54
C ILE A 58 14.40 45.42 -44.81
N THR A 59 15.16 44.41 -44.39
CA THR A 59 16.62 44.40 -44.43
C THR A 59 17.12 43.34 -45.42
N GLU A 60 18.22 43.63 -46.12
CA GLU A 60 18.87 42.64 -47.00
C GLU A 60 19.59 41.57 -46.15
N HIS A 61 19.44 40.31 -46.54
CA HIS A 61 20.02 39.18 -45.81
C HIS A 61 21.55 39.22 -45.88
N PRO A 62 22.28 39.06 -44.74
CA PRO A 62 23.73 39.26 -44.70
C PRO A 62 24.54 38.34 -45.62
N THR A 63 24.05 37.12 -45.84
CA THR A 63 24.75 36.08 -46.65
C THR A 63 24.04 35.78 -47.98
N GLU A 64 22.76 36.12 -48.13
CA GLU A 64 21.96 35.84 -49.33
C GLU A 64 21.66 37.15 -50.05
N ARG A 65 22.58 37.56 -50.95
CA ARG A 65 22.44 38.80 -51.72
C ARG A 65 21.11 38.87 -52.46
N SER A 66 20.50 40.05 -52.46
CA SER A 66 19.21 40.34 -53.08
C SER A 66 18.01 39.58 -52.52
N LYS A 67 18.14 39.01 -51.32
CA LYS A 67 17.00 38.56 -50.52
C LYS A 67 16.77 39.49 -49.35
N TYR A 68 15.51 39.75 -49.05
CA TYR A 68 15.09 40.67 -48.02
C TYR A 68 14.23 39.94 -47.00
N TYR A 69 14.29 40.37 -45.75
CA TYR A 69 13.50 39.84 -44.65
C TYR A 69 13.12 40.96 -43.68
N ILE A 70 12.09 40.72 -42.87
CA ILE A 70 11.76 41.59 -41.74
C ILE A 70 12.44 40.97 -40.50
N PRO A 71 13.30 41.72 -39.77
CA PRO A 71 13.93 41.26 -38.55
C PRO A 71 12.91 40.72 -37.54
N SER A 72 13.26 39.65 -36.83
CA SER A 72 12.37 38.98 -35.89
C SER A 72 12.03 39.81 -34.64
N ASP A 73 12.81 40.85 -34.36
CA ASP A 73 12.57 41.85 -33.32
C ASP A 73 11.66 43.00 -33.78
N TYR A 74 11.23 43.00 -35.06
CA TYR A 74 10.21 43.92 -35.53
C TYR A 74 8.88 43.67 -34.81
N SER A 75 8.48 44.65 -34.00
CA SER A 75 7.19 44.65 -33.31
C SER A 75 6.04 44.60 -34.31
N ILE A 76 5.23 43.53 -34.25
CA ILE A 76 3.99 43.40 -35.03
C ILE A 76 2.97 44.37 -34.42
N THR A 77 3.07 45.64 -34.75
CA THR A 77 2.19 46.69 -34.21
C THR A 77 0.78 46.65 -34.80
N HIS A 78 0.56 45.87 -35.86
CA HIS A 78 -0.72 45.82 -36.58
C HIS A 78 -1.15 44.40 -36.97
N ILE A 79 -1.75 43.67 -36.02
CA ILE A 79 -2.49 42.44 -36.34
C ILE A 79 -3.94 42.84 -36.67
N PRO A 80 -4.43 42.69 -37.91
CA PRO A 80 -5.82 42.99 -38.24
C PRO A 80 -6.72 41.95 -37.57
N LEU A 81 -7.44 42.35 -36.52
CA LEU A 81 -8.41 41.53 -35.80
C LEU A 81 -9.83 41.93 -36.18
N SER A 82 -10.68 40.95 -36.48
CA SER A 82 -12.13 41.14 -36.50
C SER A 82 -12.66 41.43 -35.09
N ARG A 83 -13.92 41.91 -35.00
CA ARG A 83 -14.55 42.17 -33.70
C ARG A 83 -14.69 40.89 -32.89
N GLU A 84 -15.02 39.79 -33.54
CA GLU A 84 -15.19 38.46 -32.96
C GLU A 84 -13.84 37.91 -32.46
N GLN A 85 -12.76 38.07 -33.22
CA GLN A 85 -11.41 37.67 -32.81
C GLN A 85 -10.90 38.52 -31.64
N ALA A 86 -11.10 39.83 -31.65
CA ALA A 86 -10.72 40.70 -30.55
C ALA A 86 -11.53 40.39 -29.27
N ALA A 87 -12.82 40.05 -29.41
CA ALA A 87 -13.64 39.58 -28.29
C ALA A 87 -13.18 38.20 -27.75
N ALA A 88 -12.77 37.26 -28.62
CA ALA A 88 -12.23 35.97 -28.18
C ALA A 88 -10.92 36.14 -27.40
N LEU A 89 -10.00 36.97 -27.91
CA LEU A 89 -8.74 37.31 -27.21
C LEU A 89 -9.01 38.06 -25.89
N TYR A 90 -10.02 38.92 -25.86
CA TYR A 90 -10.47 39.56 -24.63
C TYR A 90 -10.92 38.55 -23.58
N LEU A 91 -11.76 37.57 -23.96
CA LEU A 91 -12.25 36.55 -23.03
C LEU A 91 -11.10 35.70 -22.48
N ALA A 92 -10.12 35.35 -23.33
CA ALA A 92 -8.91 34.64 -22.90
C ALA A 92 -8.07 35.48 -21.91
N ALA A 93 -7.81 36.75 -22.23
CA ALA A 93 -7.07 37.66 -21.36
C ALA A 93 -7.81 37.94 -20.05
N ARG A 94 -9.15 38.06 -20.09
CA ARG A 94 -9.99 38.28 -18.92
C ARG A 94 -10.01 37.06 -18.01
N ARG A 95 -10.03 35.85 -18.56
CA ARG A 95 -9.91 34.60 -17.80
C ARG A 95 -8.58 34.54 -17.06
N LEU A 96 -7.47 34.77 -17.77
CA LEU A 96 -6.13 34.83 -17.18
C LEU A 96 -6.06 35.85 -16.03
N GLN A 97 -6.59 37.06 -16.24
CA GLN A 97 -6.65 38.09 -15.19
C GLN A 97 -7.38 37.61 -13.93
N GLN A 98 -8.53 36.94 -14.06
CA GLN A 98 -9.36 36.57 -12.92
C GLN A 98 -8.69 35.53 -12.00
N GLN A 99 -7.62 34.89 -12.48
CA GLN A 99 -7.01 33.73 -11.85
C GLN A 99 -5.56 33.98 -11.41
N THR A 100 -5.02 35.18 -11.66
CA THR A 100 -3.65 35.58 -11.28
C THR A 100 -3.68 36.67 -10.19
N ARG A 101 -2.81 36.53 -9.18
CA ARG A 101 -2.62 37.54 -8.12
C ARG A 101 -1.54 38.56 -8.45
N THR A 102 -0.63 38.20 -9.35
CA THR A 102 0.48 39.04 -9.79
C THR A 102 0.08 39.86 -11.01
N SER A 103 0.53 41.10 -11.04
CA SER A 103 0.38 41.98 -12.19
C SER A 103 1.12 41.36 -13.39
N GLN A 104 0.37 40.96 -14.41
CA GLN A 104 0.93 40.52 -15.68
C GLN A 104 0.92 41.70 -16.65
N ILE A 105 2.03 42.45 -16.68
CA ILE A 105 2.12 43.68 -17.49
C ILE A 105 1.80 43.43 -18.96
N HIS A 106 2.21 42.27 -19.50
CA HIS A 106 1.92 41.88 -20.88
C HIS A 106 0.43 41.64 -21.14
N VAL A 107 -0.33 41.15 -20.15
CA VAL A 107 -1.78 41.00 -20.26
C VAL A 107 -2.47 42.36 -20.19
N ALA A 108 -2.02 43.25 -19.30
CA ALA A 108 -2.55 44.61 -19.21
C ALA A 108 -2.30 45.41 -20.50
N ASP A 109 -1.08 45.33 -21.04
CA ASP A 109 -0.70 45.94 -22.32
C ASP A 109 -1.49 45.33 -23.49
N THR A 110 -1.67 44.01 -23.51
CA THR A 110 -2.52 43.34 -24.51
C THR A 110 -3.98 43.81 -24.43
N LEU A 111 -4.55 43.93 -23.24
CA LEU A 111 -5.91 44.43 -23.03
C LEU A 111 -6.05 45.90 -23.46
N GLN A 112 -5.06 46.75 -23.17
CA GLN A 112 -5.02 48.13 -23.66
C GLN A 112 -4.94 48.17 -25.19
N LYS A 113 -4.05 47.37 -25.80
CA LYS A 113 -3.91 47.26 -27.25
C LYS A 113 -5.21 46.80 -27.93
N LEU A 114 -5.88 45.78 -27.37
CA LEU A 114 -7.17 45.30 -27.86
C LEU A 114 -8.29 46.35 -27.72
N SER A 115 -8.22 47.22 -26.71
CA SER A 115 -9.22 48.29 -26.53
C SER A 115 -9.26 49.28 -27.70
N PHE A 116 -8.14 49.47 -28.40
CA PHE A 116 -8.07 50.32 -29.60
C PHE A 116 -8.76 49.67 -30.82
N ALA A 117 -8.89 48.34 -30.85
CA ALA A 117 -9.53 47.61 -31.95
C ALA A 117 -11.07 47.51 -31.79
N LEU A 118 -11.61 47.80 -30.61
CA LEU A 118 -13.02 47.59 -30.26
C LEU A 118 -13.76 48.92 -30.01
N ARG A 119 -15.07 48.94 -30.29
CA ARG A 119 -15.93 50.13 -30.03
C ARG A 119 -16.44 50.14 -28.59
N LYS A 120 -16.89 51.30 -28.11
CA LYS A 120 -17.64 51.42 -26.84
C LYS A 120 -18.93 50.56 -26.90
N PRO A 121 -19.34 49.92 -25.80
CA PRO A 121 -18.82 50.03 -24.41
C PRO A 121 -17.68 49.05 -24.07
N LEU A 122 -17.35 48.10 -24.94
CA LEU A 122 -16.39 47.02 -24.65
C LEU A 122 -14.97 47.57 -24.42
N ALA A 123 -14.56 48.59 -25.18
CA ALA A 123 -13.28 49.26 -24.97
C ALA A 123 -13.13 49.84 -23.54
N GLU A 124 -14.18 50.43 -22.97
CA GLU A 124 -14.12 50.96 -21.60
C GLU A 124 -14.03 49.85 -20.54
N GLN A 125 -14.62 48.69 -20.81
CA GLN A 125 -14.47 47.52 -19.94
C GLN A 125 -13.05 46.96 -20.00
N MET A 126 -12.41 46.96 -21.17
CA MET A 126 -11.02 46.54 -21.35
C MET A 126 -10.03 47.45 -20.64
N VAL A 127 -10.18 48.78 -20.78
CA VAL A 127 -9.31 49.73 -20.08
C VAL A 127 -9.44 49.56 -18.56
N ARG A 128 -10.67 49.39 -18.05
CA ARG A 128 -10.88 49.07 -16.64
C ARG A 128 -10.24 47.75 -16.23
N ALA A 129 -10.39 46.70 -17.05
CA ALA A 129 -9.79 45.40 -16.78
C ALA A 129 -8.26 45.47 -16.74
N ALA A 130 -7.64 46.22 -17.67
CA ALA A 130 -6.20 46.45 -17.71
C ALA A 130 -5.70 47.24 -16.48
N GLN A 131 -6.44 48.27 -16.05
CA GLN A 131 -6.10 49.02 -14.84
C GLN A 131 -6.11 48.12 -13.61
N VAL A 132 -7.12 47.25 -13.47
CA VAL A 132 -7.18 46.28 -12.37
C VAL A 132 -5.97 45.33 -12.38
N VAL A 133 -5.42 44.95 -13.54
CA VAL A 133 -4.19 44.14 -13.62
C VAL A 133 -2.97 44.96 -13.22
N MET A 134 -2.90 46.24 -13.58
CA MET A 134 -1.80 47.12 -13.18
C MET A 134 -1.80 47.41 -11.67
N ASP A 135 -2.97 47.41 -11.04
CA ASP A 135 -3.14 47.64 -9.60
C ASP A 135 -2.87 46.38 -8.73
N GLN A 136 -2.65 45.21 -9.34
CA GLN A 136 -2.27 43.96 -8.65
C GLN A 136 -0.80 43.98 -8.17
N GLU A 137 -0.43 43.05 -7.28
CA GLU A 137 0.93 42.93 -6.75
C GLU A 137 1.96 42.70 -7.88
N GLN A 138 2.99 43.54 -7.96
CA GLN A 138 4.05 43.39 -8.96
C GLN A 138 5.10 42.37 -8.49
N ASP A 139 5.33 41.34 -9.31
CA ASP A 139 6.43 40.38 -9.13
C ASP A 139 7.42 40.50 -10.29
N ILE A 140 8.38 41.41 -10.12
CA ILE A 140 9.42 41.75 -11.11
C ILE A 140 10.25 40.50 -11.47
N GLN A 141 10.44 39.57 -10.52
CA GLN A 141 11.23 38.37 -10.76
C GLN A 141 10.48 37.38 -11.65
N GLN A 142 9.20 37.14 -11.38
CA GLN A 142 8.37 36.27 -12.23
C GLN A 142 8.21 36.82 -13.65
N GLU A 143 8.13 38.15 -13.81
CA GLU A 143 8.08 38.78 -15.13
C GLU A 143 9.38 38.56 -15.92
N ALA A 144 10.53 38.73 -15.27
CA ALA A 144 11.83 38.46 -15.86
C ALA A 144 12.00 36.98 -16.24
N VAL A 145 11.52 36.07 -15.38
CA VAL A 145 11.49 34.62 -15.66
C VAL A 145 10.64 34.34 -16.88
N PHE A 146 9.39 34.83 -16.93
CA PHE A 146 8.50 34.61 -18.06
C PHE A 146 9.10 35.11 -19.38
N SER A 147 9.61 36.34 -19.40
CA SER A 147 10.29 36.91 -20.57
C SER A 147 11.49 36.06 -21.01
N THR A 148 12.28 35.57 -20.06
CA THR A 148 13.42 34.69 -20.34
C THR A 148 12.98 33.36 -20.94
N LEU A 149 11.91 32.75 -20.43
CA LEU A 149 11.38 31.48 -20.93
C LEU A 149 10.78 31.63 -22.33
N VAL A 150 10.02 32.70 -22.59
CA VAL A 150 9.49 33.01 -23.93
C VAL A 150 10.63 33.19 -24.92
N ASN A 151 11.66 33.96 -24.57
CA ASN A 151 12.84 34.13 -25.42
C ASN A 151 13.58 32.82 -25.67
N ALA A 152 13.75 31.98 -24.65
CA ALA A 152 14.40 30.68 -24.77
C ALA A 152 13.62 29.74 -25.70
N TRP A 153 12.29 29.73 -25.57
CA TRP A 153 11.38 28.92 -26.39
C TRP A 153 11.38 29.36 -27.85
N LEU A 154 11.16 30.66 -28.12
CA LEU A 154 11.07 31.21 -29.48
C LEU A 154 12.39 31.08 -30.25
N ASN A 155 13.52 31.32 -29.58
CA ASN A 155 14.84 31.32 -30.23
C ASN A 155 15.55 29.97 -30.15
N ARG A 156 14.90 28.94 -29.61
CA ARG A 156 15.47 27.60 -29.39
C ARG A 156 16.81 27.64 -28.63
N ILE A 157 16.87 28.43 -27.56
CA ILE A 157 18.06 28.57 -26.71
C ILE A 157 17.86 27.76 -25.42
N PRO A 158 18.84 26.94 -24.99
CA PRO A 158 18.78 26.24 -23.70
C PRO A 158 18.61 27.22 -22.55
N VAL A 159 17.82 26.88 -21.54
CA VAL A 159 17.62 27.73 -20.35
C VAL A 159 18.10 27.02 -19.09
N ARG A 160 18.79 27.75 -18.21
CA ARG A 160 19.06 27.32 -16.85
C ARG A 160 17.99 27.88 -15.93
N ILE A 161 17.28 27.01 -15.24
CA ILE A 161 16.20 27.37 -14.32
C ILE A 161 16.51 26.92 -12.90
N THR A 162 16.19 27.76 -11.92
CA THR A 162 16.12 27.39 -10.51
C THR A 162 14.66 27.12 -10.18
N HIS A 163 14.28 25.85 -10.04
CA HIS A 163 12.90 25.42 -9.83
C HIS A 163 12.71 24.83 -8.43
N ARG A 164 11.71 25.34 -7.71
CA ARG A 164 11.35 24.85 -6.37
C ARG A 164 10.43 23.63 -6.49
N VAL A 165 10.88 22.51 -5.94
CA VAL A 165 10.07 21.30 -5.83
C VAL A 165 9.01 21.51 -4.74
N LEU A 166 7.82 20.93 -4.90
CA LEU A 166 6.75 21.03 -3.91
C LEU A 166 7.24 20.44 -2.58
N HIS A 167 7.30 21.26 -1.52
CA HIS A 167 7.85 20.90 -0.20
C HIS A 167 9.35 20.51 -0.19
N GLY A 168 10.15 21.01 -1.14
CA GLY A 168 11.59 20.75 -1.20
C GLY A 168 12.43 21.98 -1.50
N GLU A 169 13.76 21.80 -1.45
CA GLU A 169 14.72 22.86 -1.75
C GLU A 169 14.76 23.20 -3.25
N PRO A 170 15.04 24.47 -3.62
CA PRO A 170 15.26 24.86 -5.01
C PRO A 170 16.40 24.08 -5.65
N ARG A 171 16.20 23.64 -6.89
CA ARG A 171 17.22 22.93 -7.68
C ARG A 171 17.43 23.59 -9.03
N ASN A 172 18.65 23.47 -9.54
CA ASN A 172 19.03 24.02 -10.83
C ASN A 172 18.92 22.95 -11.92
N TYR A 173 18.24 23.29 -13.02
CA TYR A 173 18.07 22.42 -14.18
C TYR A 173 18.53 23.16 -15.43
N ARG A 174 19.17 22.44 -16.36
CA ARG A 174 19.37 22.90 -17.73
C ARG A 174 18.33 22.20 -18.61
N VAL A 175 17.50 22.99 -19.27
CA VAL A 175 16.32 22.53 -20.00
C VAL A 175 16.35 23.06 -21.43
N LEU A 176 16.01 22.21 -22.38
CA LEU A 176 15.75 22.58 -23.77
C LEU A 176 14.24 22.84 -23.93
N PRO A 177 13.80 24.12 -23.96
CA PRO A 177 12.37 24.47 -23.90
C PRO A 177 11.63 24.10 -25.19
N TYR A 178 10.83 23.03 -25.17
CA TYR A 178 10.09 22.61 -26.35
C TYR A 178 8.79 23.42 -26.50
N LEU A 179 8.10 23.66 -25.38
CA LEU A 179 6.81 24.31 -25.35
C LEU A 179 6.51 24.99 -24.01
N LEU A 180 5.73 26.08 -24.05
CA LEU A 180 5.01 26.62 -22.90
C LEU A 180 3.52 26.26 -23.04
N GLU A 181 3.04 25.38 -22.17
CA GLU A 181 1.69 24.81 -22.24
C GLU A 181 0.82 25.31 -21.08
N PRO A 182 -0.34 25.94 -21.35
CA PRO A 182 -1.33 26.23 -20.32
C PRO A 182 -2.05 24.95 -19.89
N SER A 183 -2.18 24.73 -18.58
CA SER A 183 -2.97 23.61 -18.07
C SER A 183 -4.47 23.85 -18.25
N ILE A 184 -5.21 22.80 -18.60
CA ILE A 184 -6.67 22.86 -18.79
C ILE A 184 -7.40 22.97 -17.43
N TRP A 185 -6.83 22.35 -16.39
CA TRP A 185 -7.46 22.21 -15.06
C TRP A 185 -6.88 23.13 -13.99
N SER A 186 -5.75 23.76 -14.29
CA SER A 186 -5.17 24.78 -13.44
C SER A 186 -4.80 25.96 -14.31
N ASP A 187 -4.94 27.17 -13.81
CA ASP A 187 -4.59 28.38 -14.58
C ASP A 187 -3.08 28.62 -14.59
N ALA A 188 -2.31 27.53 -14.49
CA ALA A 188 -0.87 27.53 -14.49
C ALA A 188 -0.33 27.24 -15.88
N VAL A 189 0.78 27.90 -16.21
CA VAL A 189 1.57 27.60 -17.38
C VAL A 189 2.71 26.67 -16.98
N TYR A 190 3.02 25.72 -17.85
CA TYR A 190 4.09 24.76 -17.66
C TYR A 190 5.10 24.85 -18.80
N LEU A 191 6.37 24.76 -18.46
CA LEU A 191 7.45 24.56 -19.42
C LEU A 191 7.63 23.05 -19.63
N ILE A 192 7.42 22.58 -20.85
CA ILE A 192 7.75 21.21 -21.27
C ILE A 192 9.03 21.26 -22.08
N GLY A 193 10.00 20.43 -21.74
CA GLY A 193 11.27 20.40 -22.46
C GLY A 193 12.17 19.26 -22.03
N HIS A 194 13.18 18.97 -22.85
CA HIS A 194 14.17 17.96 -22.51
C HIS A 194 15.07 18.48 -21.38
N SER A 195 15.04 17.80 -20.23
CA SER A 195 15.89 18.13 -19.09
C SER A 195 17.15 17.28 -19.11
N GLU A 196 18.31 17.92 -19.14
CA GLU A 196 19.60 17.21 -19.09
C GLU A 196 19.80 16.47 -17.76
N TYR A 197 19.18 16.96 -16.68
CA TYR A 197 19.25 16.31 -15.38
C TYR A 197 18.45 15.00 -15.34
N HIS A 198 17.27 14.98 -15.96
CA HIS A 198 16.42 13.78 -16.01
C HIS A 198 16.76 12.86 -17.18
N GLY A 199 17.47 13.35 -18.19
CA GLY A 199 17.78 12.61 -19.42
C GLY A 199 16.54 12.32 -20.29
N LYS A 200 15.43 13.03 -20.05
CA LYS A 200 14.16 12.88 -20.75
C LYS A 200 13.34 14.17 -20.75
N LEU A 201 12.18 14.15 -21.39
CA LEU A 201 11.19 15.22 -21.29
C LEU A 201 10.74 15.39 -19.84
N ALA A 202 10.65 16.64 -19.41
CA ALA A 202 10.21 17.00 -18.07
C ALA A 202 9.32 18.25 -18.12
N THR A 203 8.41 18.32 -17.16
CA THR A 203 7.41 19.38 -17.05
C THR A 203 7.69 20.22 -15.80
N PHE A 204 7.86 21.54 -15.97
CA PHE A 204 8.15 22.48 -14.89
C PHE A 204 7.05 23.53 -14.78
N LYS A 205 6.46 23.70 -13.60
CA LYS A 205 5.46 24.76 -13.38
C LYS A 205 6.15 26.12 -13.38
N THR A 206 5.80 27.01 -14.31
CA THR A 206 6.54 28.28 -14.49
C THR A 206 6.51 29.13 -13.23
N ALA A 207 5.37 29.17 -12.52
CA ALA A 207 5.21 29.89 -11.26
C ALA A 207 6.09 29.37 -10.10
N ARG A 208 6.78 28.22 -10.26
CA ARG A 208 7.76 27.69 -9.28
C ARG A 208 9.21 27.88 -9.72
N ILE A 209 9.44 28.53 -10.86
CA ILE A 209 10.76 28.90 -11.33
C ILE A 209 11.11 30.25 -10.69
N GLU A 210 12.09 30.24 -9.80
CA GLU A 210 12.55 31.43 -9.06
C GLU A 210 13.51 32.28 -9.89
N ARG A 211 14.25 31.64 -10.79
CA ARG A 211 15.24 32.28 -11.64
C ARG A 211 15.37 31.52 -12.95
N ALA A 212 15.47 32.26 -14.05
CA ALA A 212 15.78 31.72 -15.37
C ALA A 212 16.91 32.54 -15.99
N VAL A 213 17.86 31.86 -16.65
CA VAL A 213 18.99 32.49 -17.35
C VAL A 213 19.19 31.78 -18.68
N LEU A 214 19.27 32.55 -19.76
CA LEU A 214 19.59 32.01 -21.09
C LEU A 214 20.97 31.36 -21.07
N GLY A 215 21.05 30.17 -21.66
CA GLY A 215 22.29 29.47 -21.95
C GLY A 215 22.93 29.97 -23.23
N THR A 216 23.89 29.18 -23.72
CA THR A 216 24.58 29.40 -25.00
C THR A 216 24.21 28.30 -25.99
N GLY A 217 24.24 28.65 -27.28
CA GLY A 217 23.90 27.74 -28.39
C GLY A 217 22.41 27.68 -28.71
N GLN A 218 22.10 27.03 -29.82
CA GLN A 218 20.73 26.67 -30.23
C GLN A 218 20.56 25.15 -30.19
N PHE A 219 19.33 24.67 -30.04
CA PHE A 219 18.99 23.25 -30.13
C PHE A 219 17.90 23.01 -31.17
N GLU A 220 17.79 21.78 -31.64
CA GLU A 220 16.70 21.33 -32.51
C GLU A 220 15.74 20.43 -31.72
N ILE A 221 14.46 20.46 -32.09
CA ILE A 221 13.46 19.54 -31.57
C ILE A 221 13.41 18.33 -32.51
N PRO A 222 13.39 17.10 -31.99
CA PRO A 222 13.22 15.90 -32.79
C PRO A 222 12.00 15.97 -33.71
N GLU A 223 12.12 15.50 -34.96
CA GLU A 223 11.03 15.54 -35.95
C GLU A 223 9.82 14.66 -35.58
N ASP A 224 10.04 13.64 -34.75
CA ASP A 224 9.03 12.71 -34.23
C ASP A 224 8.28 13.24 -32.99
N PHE A 225 8.64 14.41 -32.48
CA PHE A 225 7.96 15.01 -31.34
C PHE A 225 6.57 15.56 -31.74
N ASP A 226 5.51 14.90 -31.30
CA ASP A 226 4.12 15.39 -31.41
C ASP A 226 3.53 15.67 -30.01
N ILE A 227 3.13 16.93 -29.80
CA ILE A 227 2.46 17.38 -28.58
C ILE A 227 1.11 16.67 -28.36
N HIS A 228 0.35 16.44 -29.43
CA HIS A 228 -0.97 15.84 -29.34
C HIS A 228 -0.87 14.38 -28.90
N GLU A 229 0.18 13.67 -29.33
CA GLU A 229 0.47 12.33 -28.81
C GLU A 229 0.96 12.36 -27.36
N LEU A 230 1.87 13.28 -27.02
CA LEU A 230 2.40 13.41 -25.66
C LEU A 230 1.31 13.63 -24.61
N LEU A 231 0.32 14.47 -24.92
CA LEU A 231 -0.75 14.86 -23.99
C LEU A 231 -2.04 14.08 -24.20
N ARG A 232 -2.06 13.06 -25.09
CA ARG A 232 -3.25 12.30 -25.47
C ARG A 232 -4.00 11.64 -24.31
N HIS A 233 -3.26 11.23 -23.28
CA HIS A 233 -3.77 10.58 -22.06
C HIS A 233 -3.56 11.44 -20.81
N ALA A 234 -3.03 12.66 -20.97
CA ALA A 234 -2.83 13.56 -19.84
C ALA A 234 -4.19 14.11 -19.42
N TRP A 235 -4.46 14.12 -18.11
CA TRP A 235 -5.54 14.94 -17.60
C TRP A 235 -5.16 16.41 -17.79
N GLY A 236 -4.12 16.89 -17.11
CA GLY A 236 -3.57 18.24 -17.29
C GLY A 236 -2.33 18.24 -18.17
N VAL A 237 -1.15 18.20 -17.54
CA VAL A 237 0.15 18.33 -18.24
C VAL A 237 1.13 17.23 -17.83
N TRP A 238 0.74 16.39 -16.85
CA TRP A 238 1.56 15.26 -16.45
C TRP A 238 1.29 14.08 -17.37
N HIS A 239 2.36 13.66 -18.04
CA HIS A 239 2.43 12.42 -18.81
C HIS A 239 3.29 11.44 -18.02
N ALA A 240 2.98 10.16 -18.12
CA ALA A 240 3.75 9.08 -17.54
C ALA A 240 4.23 8.14 -18.66
N ASP A 241 5.37 7.48 -18.43
CA ASP A 241 5.88 6.44 -19.33
C ASP A 241 5.10 5.10 -19.15
N GLU A 242 4.16 5.05 -18.20
CA GLU A 242 3.34 3.88 -17.86
C GLU A 242 2.03 3.85 -18.68
N GLU A 243 1.44 2.65 -18.83
CA GLU A 243 0.14 2.53 -19.51
C GLU A 243 -0.97 3.28 -18.75
N PRO A 244 -1.85 4.00 -19.47
CA PRO A 244 -2.88 4.81 -18.83
C PRO A 244 -3.90 3.94 -18.10
N ALA A 245 -4.22 4.31 -16.86
CA ALA A 245 -5.27 3.66 -16.09
C ALA A 245 -6.65 4.05 -16.64
N THR A 246 -7.58 3.08 -16.68
CA THR A 246 -8.98 3.40 -16.98
C THR A 246 -9.64 4.01 -15.75
N VAL A 247 -10.03 5.27 -15.85
CA VAL A 247 -10.78 5.97 -14.80
C VAL A 247 -12.26 5.86 -15.14
N ARG A 248 -13.07 5.37 -14.19
CA ARG A 248 -14.53 5.29 -14.31
C ARG A 248 -15.18 5.97 -13.10
N LEU A 249 -16.05 6.94 -13.37
CA LEU A 249 -16.71 7.76 -12.37
C LEU A 249 -18.22 7.67 -12.55
N HIS A 250 -18.95 7.53 -11.45
CA HIS A 250 -20.41 7.69 -11.42
C HIS A 250 -20.75 9.10 -10.97
N PHE A 251 -21.63 9.77 -11.69
CA PHE A 251 -22.12 11.10 -11.37
C PHE A 251 -23.62 11.05 -11.13
N SER A 252 -24.05 11.54 -9.96
CA SER A 252 -25.46 11.61 -9.58
C SER A 252 -26.31 12.45 -10.54
N GLN A 253 -27.61 12.20 -10.57
CA GLN A 253 -28.58 12.93 -11.41
C GLN A 253 -28.50 14.46 -11.23
N GLN A 254 -28.17 14.95 -10.03
CA GLN A 254 -28.08 16.37 -9.74
C GLN A 254 -26.95 17.08 -10.49
N VAL A 255 -25.82 16.40 -10.73
CA VAL A 255 -24.64 17.01 -11.36
C VAL A 255 -24.43 16.55 -12.82
N ALA A 256 -25.07 15.46 -13.23
CA ALA A 256 -24.98 14.89 -14.56
C ALA A 256 -25.13 15.91 -15.72
N PRO A 257 -26.11 16.83 -15.72
CA PRO A 257 -26.23 17.84 -16.78
C PRO A 257 -24.98 18.73 -16.92
N ARG A 258 -24.42 19.18 -15.79
CA ARG A 258 -23.23 20.05 -15.77
C ARG A 258 -21.97 19.33 -16.23
N VAL A 259 -21.88 18.03 -15.99
CA VAL A 259 -20.76 17.21 -16.48
C VAL A 259 -20.83 17.10 -18.02
N MET A 260 -22.03 16.98 -18.59
CA MET A 260 -22.22 16.86 -20.05
C MET A 260 -21.97 18.17 -20.83
N GLU A 261 -22.02 19.33 -20.18
CA GLU A 261 -21.78 20.63 -20.83
C GLU A 261 -20.33 20.80 -21.34
N THR A 262 -19.40 19.96 -20.90
CA THR A 262 -17.96 20.10 -21.18
C THR A 262 -17.35 18.78 -21.62
N ILE A 263 -16.45 18.84 -22.61
CA ILE A 263 -15.54 17.73 -22.91
C ILE A 263 -14.35 17.86 -21.97
N TRP A 264 -14.31 16.99 -20.96
CA TRP A 264 -13.28 16.95 -19.93
C TRP A 264 -12.04 16.15 -20.34
N HIS A 265 -12.16 15.17 -21.21
CA HIS A 265 -11.00 14.46 -21.75
C HIS A 265 -11.24 14.12 -23.23
N PRO A 266 -10.23 14.22 -24.12
CA PRO A 266 -10.42 13.96 -25.55
C PRO A 266 -10.95 12.56 -25.85
N GLN A 267 -10.63 11.59 -24.99
CA GLN A 267 -11.06 10.19 -25.10
C GLN A 267 -12.16 9.83 -24.09
N GLN A 268 -12.90 10.81 -23.58
CA GLN A 268 -14.01 10.52 -22.66
C GLN A 268 -15.15 9.80 -23.36
N THR A 269 -15.78 8.90 -22.62
CA THR A 269 -17.06 8.27 -22.96
C THR A 269 -18.04 8.55 -21.83
N ILE A 270 -19.29 8.83 -22.20
CA ILE A 270 -20.37 9.13 -21.25
C ILE A 270 -21.52 8.18 -21.56
N THR A 271 -21.99 7.47 -20.53
CA THR A 271 -23.15 6.58 -20.60
C THR A 271 -24.21 7.07 -19.63
N CYS A 272 -25.31 7.63 -20.14
CA CYS A 272 -26.45 8.03 -19.33
C CYS A 272 -27.21 6.80 -18.82
N GLN A 273 -27.70 6.86 -17.58
CA GLN A 273 -28.47 5.81 -16.92
C GLN A 273 -29.96 6.18 -16.86
N ASP A 274 -30.83 5.18 -16.68
CA ASP A 274 -32.29 5.36 -16.63
C ASP A 274 -32.76 6.19 -15.42
N ASP A 275 -31.99 6.20 -14.33
CA ASP A 275 -32.24 7.00 -13.13
C ASP A 275 -31.82 8.48 -13.27
N GLY A 276 -31.29 8.86 -14.44
CA GLY A 276 -30.80 10.21 -14.74
C GLY A 276 -29.38 10.49 -14.26
N SER A 277 -28.70 9.52 -13.65
CA SER A 277 -27.25 9.57 -13.39
C SER A 277 -26.45 9.30 -14.68
N LEU A 278 -25.13 9.47 -14.63
CA LEU A 278 -24.26 9.07 -15.74
C LEU A 278 -22.97 8.41 -15.26
N ILE A 279 -22.41 7.58 -16.13
CA ILE A 279 -21.07 7.02 -15.98
C ILE A 279 -20.15 7.72 -16.97
N TRP A 280 -19.08 8.32 -16.45
CA TRP A 280 -18.00 8.92 -17.24
C TRP A 280 -16.78 8.00 -17.21
N GLN A 281 -16.12 7.81 -18.35
CA GLN A 281 -14.93 6.96 -18.45
C GLN A 281 -13.89 7.48 -19.44
N ALA A 282 -12.60 7.42 -19.08
CA ALA A 282 -11.49 7.71 -19.99
C ALA A 282 -10.18 7.00 -19.57
N PRO A 283 -9.25 6.72 -20.51
CA PRO A 283 -7.87 6.31 -20.17
C PRO A 283 -7.02 7.52 -19.78
N VAL A 284 -6.49 7.54 -18.56
CA VAL A 284 -5.73 8.65 -17.96
C VAL A 284 -4.36 8.17 -17.45
N ALA A 285 -3.29 8.81 -17.89
CA ALA A 285 -1.91 8.44 -17.54
C ALA A 285 -1.56 8.71 -16.07
N GLU A 286 -2.04 9.81 -15.50
CA GLU A 286 -1.78 10.18 -14.09
C GLU A 286 -3.06 10.73 -13.46
N TRP A 287 -3.88 9.81 -12.93
CA TRP A 287 -5.19 10.13 -12.35
C TRP A 287 -5.10 11.00 -11.09
N ARG A 288 -3.94 11.13 -10.44
CA ARG A 288 -3.80 11.97 -9.24
C ARG A 288 -4.07 13.46 -9.53
N GLU A 289 -3.84 13.91 -10.76
CA GLU A 289 -4.21 15.26 -11.21
C GLU A 289 -5.73 15.48 -11.22
N MET A 290 -6.54 14.42 -11.28
CA MET A 290 -8.01 14.50 -11.29
C MET A 290 -8.61 14.71 -9.90
N LEU A 291 -7.88 14.37 -8.82
CA LEU A 291 -8.43 14.39 -7.46
C LEU A 291 -9.04 15.76 -7.06
N PRO A 292 -8.40 16.92 -7.34
CA PRO A 292 -9.02 18.23 -7.08
C PRO A 292 -10.33 18.44 -7.84
N TRP A 293 -10.42 17.97 -9.08
CA TRP A 293 -11.62 18.09 -9.89
C TRP A 293 -12.75 17.22 -9.35
N VAL A 294 -12.48 15.95 -9.05
CA VAL A 294 -13.48 15.03 -8.45
C VAL A 294 -13.98 15.57 -7.11
N ARG A 295 -13.08 16.08 -6.24
CA ARG A 295 -13.47 16.74 -4.98
C ARG A 295 -14.40 17.92 -5.18
N GLY A 296 -14.24 18.68 -6.27
CA GLY A 296 -15.07 19.83 -6.59
C GLY A 296 -16.56 19.49 -6.75
N TRP A 297 -16.89 18.23 -7.05
CA TRP A 297 -18.27 17.74 -7.16
C TRP A 297 -18.84 17.23 -5.83
N GLY A 298 -18.02 17.09 -4.79
CA GLY A 298 -18.43 16.57 -3.48
C GLY A 298 -19.07 15.18 -3.58
N ALA A 299 -20.15 14.96 -2.83
CA ALA A 299 -20.89 13.69 -2.85
C ALA A 299 -21.67 13.44 -4.17
N GLY A 300 -21.60 14.36 -5.13
CA GLY A 300 -22.23 14.19 -6.44
C GLY A 300 -21.43 13.30 -7.40
N ALA A 301 -20.20 12.92 -7.06
CA ALA A 301 -19.31 12.08 -7.87
C ALA A 301 -18.71 10.93 -7.03
N GLU A 302 -18.79 9.70 -7.55
CA GLU A 302 -18.19 8.51 -6.97
C GLU A 302 -17.12 7.93 -7.91
N ILE A 303 -15.97 7.56 -7.36
CA ILE A 303 -14.91 6.86 -8.09
C ILE A 303 -15.20 5.36 -8.07
N MET A 304 -15.39 4.77 -9.25
CA MET A 304 -15.59 3.33 -9.42
C MET A 304 -14.27 2.62 -9.71
N GLU A 305 -13.45 3.19 -10.59
CA GLU A 305 -12.13 2.67 -10.98
C GLU A 305 -11.14 3.82 -11.24
N PRO A 306 -9.83 3.62 -11.00
CA PRO A 306 -9.21 2.46 -10.36
C PRO A 306 -9.42 2.43 -8.83
N GLU A 307 -9.28 1.25 -8.21
CA GLU A 307 -9.48 1.09 -6.75
C GLU A 307 -8.52 1.96 -5.93
N GLU A 308 -7.27 2.11 -6.36
CA GLU A 308 -6.28 2.98 -5.71
C GLU A 308 -6.75 4.45 -5.65
N MET A 309 -7.38 4.95 -6.73
CA MET A 309 -7.93 6.31 -6.76
C MET A 309 -9.08 6.47 -5.77
N ARG A 310 -9.92 5.43 -5.64
CA ARG A 310 -11.02 5.39 -4.68
C ARG A 310 -10.50 5.42 -3.24
N ASP A 311 -9.50 4.61 -2.93
CA ASP A 311 -8.90 4.53 -1.59
C ASP A 311 -8.29 5.87 -1.16
N VAL A 312 -7.63 6.59 -2.07
CA VAL A 312 -7.13 7.95 -1.80
C VAL A 312 -8.26 8.93 -1.50
N MET A 313 -9.39 8.85 -2.21
CA MET A 313 -10.54 9.72 -1.94
C MET A 313 -11.21 9.38 -0.61
N VAL A 314 -11.29 8.10 -0.25
CA VAL A 314 -11.81 7.66 1.06
C VAL A 314 -10.97 8.26 2.19
N LEU A 315 -9.64 8.19 2.08
CA LEU A 315 -8.73 8.77 3.07
C LEU A 315 -8.93 10.30 3.20
N GLU A 316 -9.05 11.00 2.08
CA GLU A 316 -9.30 12.45 2.07
C GLU A 316 -10.68 12.80 2.68
N ALA A 317 -11.72 12.02 2.39
CA ALA A 317 -13.03 12.19 3.01
C ALA A 317 -12.96 12.02 4.54
N SER A 318 -12.21 11.04 5.04
CA SER A 318 -11.97 10.87 6.49
C SER A 318 -11.19 12.03 7.10
N ARG A 319 -10.20 12.57 6.39
CA ARG A 319 -9.47 13.78 6.83
C ARG A 319 -10.37 15.00 6.87
N LEU A 320 -11.22 15.19 5.87
CA LEU A 320 -12.18 16.29 5.83
C LEU A 320 -13.20 16.17 6.98
N ALA A 321 -13.75 14.98 7.21
CA ALA A 321 -14.62 14.70 8.35
C ALA A 321 -13.95 15.07 9.69
N THR A 322 -12.67 14.72 9.85
CA THR A 322 -11.87 15.09 11.02
C THR A 322 -11.65 16.60 11.13
N LEU A 323 -11.30 17.27 10.03
CA LEU A 323 -11.02 18.72 9.97
C LEU A 323 -12.24 19.56 10.33
N TYR A 324 -13.43 19.14 9.88
CA TYR A 324 -14.69 19.85 10.09
C TYR A 324 -15.46 19.38 11.34
N ASP A 325 -14.90 18.44 12.11
CA ASP A 325 -15.56 17.81 13.26
C ASP A 325 -16.97 17.27 12.92
N VAL A 326 -17.14 16.83 11.66
CA VAL A 326 -18.36 16.20 11.16
C VAL A 326 -18.11 14.70 11.25
N GLY A 327 -18.72 14.02 12.22
CA GLY A 327 -18.45 12.61 12.53
C GLY A 327 -18.53 11.68 11.30
N THR A 328 -17.83 10.56 11.27
CA THR A 328 -17.27 9.73 12.36
C THR A 328 -15.86 10.11 12.78
N LYS A 329 -15.67 10.49 14.05
CA LYS A 329 -14.38 10.25 14.72
C LYS A 329 -14.05 8.78 14.46
N LEU A 330 -12.84 8.48 14.00
CA LEU A 330 -12.41 7.08 13.94
C LEU A 330 -12.72 6.44 15.30
N PRO A 331 -13.32 5.24 15.31
CA PRO A 331 -13.60 4.56 16.55
C PRO A 331 -12.33 4.56 17.39
N THR A 332 -12.41 5.07 18.61
CA THR A 332 -11.24 5.36 19.45
C THR A 332 -10.37 4.13 19.69
N HIS A 333 -10.96 2.94 19.62
CA HIS A 333 -10.28 1.66 19.73
C HIS A 333 -9.30 1.37 18.57
N MET A 334 -9.47 2.01 17.40
CA MET A 334 -8.56 1.85 16.25
C MET A 334 -7.24 2.61 16.41
N LEU A 335 -7.17 3.58 17.33
CA LEU A 335 -5.97 4.38 17.59
C LEU A 335 -4.93 3.66 18.44
N PHE A 336 -5.31 2.57 19.11
CA PHE A 336 -4.37 1.82 19.95
C PHE A 336 -3.31 1.12 19.11
N TRP A 337 -2.06 1.14 19.57
CA TRP A 337 -0.96 0.43 18.93
C TRP A 337 -0.59 -0.85 19.69
N ALA A 338 -0.10 -1.85 18.97
CA ALA A 338 0.45 -3.09 19.55
C ALA A 338 1.96 -3.22 19.41
N LYS A 339 2.52 -2.77 18.27
CA LYS A 339 3.95 -2.83 17.95
C LYS A 339 4.44 -1.50 17.38
N THR A 340 5.73 -1.24 17.53
CA THR A 340 6.40 -0.07 16.94
C THR A 340 7.82 -0.42 16.53
N ASN A 341 8.34 0.20 15.46
CA ASN A 341 9.73 0.05 15.03
C ASN A 341 10.56 1.30 15.39
N LYS A 342 11.87 1.24 15.09
CA LYS A 342 12.80 2.35 15.32
C LYS A 342 12.51 3.58 14.45
N GLU A 343 11.79 3.40 13.35
CA GLU A 343 11.41 4.46 12.40
C GLU A 343 10.11 5.18 12.82
N GLY A 344 9.51 4.79 13.95
CA GLY A 344 8.31 5.42 14.50
C GLY A 344 7.00 4.95 13.87
N GLN A 345 7.05 3.95 12.98
CA GLN A 345 5.84 3.30 12.48
C GLN A 345 5.24 2.42 13.58
N THR A 346 3.91 2.38 13.62
CA THR A 346 3.14 1.56 14.56
C THR A 346 2.29 0.57 13.80
N HIS A 347 2.08 -0.60 14.39
CA HIS A 347 1.09 -1.55 13.94
C HIS A 347 -0.12 -1.47 14.89
N PRO A 348 -1.33 -1.19 14.38
CA PRO A 348 -2.54 -1.05 15.18
C PRO A 348 -2.83 -2.29 16.01
N LEU A 349 -3.41 -2.10 17.20
CA LEU A 349 -3.72 -3.19 18.10
C LEU A 349 -4.73 -4.13 17.48
N ILE A 350 -5.84 -3.60 16.92
CA ILE A 350 -6.87 -4.42 16.28
C ILE A 350 -6.31 -5.30 15.15
N CYS A 351 -5.38 -4.77 14.34
CA CYS A 351 -4.69 -5.54 13.32
C CYS A 351 -3.93 -6.73 13.93
N HIS A 352 -3.12 -6.48 14.97
CA HIS A 352 -2.38 -7.56 15.60
C HIS A 352 -3.27 -8.62 16.26
N LEU A 353 -4.39 -8.23 16.87
CA LEU A 353 -5.36 -9.17 17.43
C LEU A 353 -5.95 -10.05 16.31
N ILE A 354 -6.30 -9.45 15.17
CA ILE A 354 -6.79 -10.16 13.98
C ILE A 354 -5.71 -11.09 13.42
N ASP A 355 -4.45 -10.65 13.32
CA ASP A 355 -3.34 -11.48 12.84
C ASP A 355 -3.23 -12.77 13.65
N VAL A 356 -3.20 -12.65 14.98
CA VAL A 356 -3.08 -13.80 15.89
C VAL A 356 -4.31 -14.70 15.80
N GLY A 357 -5.50 -14.14 15.72
CA GLY A 357 -6.73 -14.92 15.52
C GLY A 357 -6.74 -15.66 14.19
N GLN A 358 -6.33 -15.02 13.08
CA GLN A 358 -6.26 -15.65 11.77
C GLN A 358 -5.20 -16.76 11.71
N VAL A 359 -4.05 -16.54 12.35
CA VAL A 359 -3.04 -17.60 12.53
C VAL A 359 -3.65 -18.77 13.30
N ALA A 360 -4.30 -18.53 14.44
CA ALA A 360 -4.91 -19.60 15.23
C ALA A 360 -6.00 -20.35 14.44
N LEU A 361 -6.79 -19.64 13.62
CA LEU A 361 -7.83 -20.24 12.79
C LEU A 361 -7.24 -21.14 11.69
N ILE A 362 -6.16 -20.72 11.03
CA ILE A 362 -5.50 -21.52 9.98
C ILE A 362 -4.72 -22.67 10.61
N LEU A 363 -4.12 -22.46 11.80
CA LEU A 363 -3.57 -23.55 12.59
C LEU A 363 -4.62 -24.62 12.87
N TRP A 364 -5.81 -24.22 13.26
CA TRP A 364 -6.90 -25.17 13.47
C TRP A 364 -7.30 -25.87 12.17
N LYS A 365 -7.57 -25.12 11.10
CA LYS A 365 -8.18 -25.64 9.87
C LYS A 365 -7.24 -26.46 8.99
N GLU A 366 -5.99 -26.04 8.85
CA GLU A 366 -5.07 -26.62 7.85
C GLU A 366 -3.89 -27.38 8.48
N VAL A 367 -3.64 -27.16 9.77
CA VAL A 367 -2.44 -27.66 10.44
C VAL A 367 -2.81 -28.77 11.43
N LEU A 368 -3.69 -28.53 12.41
CA LEU A 368 -4.10 -29.57 13.36
C LEU A 368 -4.91 -30.68 12.68
N THR A 369 -4.73 -31.93 13.11
CA THR A 369 -5.34 -33.10 12.46
C THR A 369 -6.78 -33.33 12.91
N ASP A 370 -7.55 -34.07 12.11
CA ASP A 370 -8.96 -34.36 12.41
C ASP A 370 -9.17 -35.03 13.76
N SER A 371 -8.29 -35.98 14.15
CA SER A 371 -8.36 -36.62 15.46
C SER A 371 -8.18 -35.60 16.59
N PHE A 372 -7.22 -34.68 16.46
CA PHE A 372 -6.95 -33.67 17.48
C PHE A 372 -8.08 -32.65 17.58
N ARG A 373 -8.56 -32.18 16.41
CA ARG A 373 -9.72 -31.29 16.33
C ARG A 373 -10.96 -31.92 16.96
N SER A 374 -11.23 -33.20 16.69
CA SER A 374 -12.40 -33.90 17.22
C SER A 374 -12.36 -34.00 18.73
N GLN A 375 -11.21 -34.37 19.32
CA GLN A 375 -11.04 -34.44 20.78
C GLN A 375 -11.33 -33.10 21.47
N ILE A 376 -10.81 -32.01 20.92
CA ILE A 376 -11.05 -30.67 21.48
C ILE A 376 -12.50 -30.24 21.28
N SER A 377 -13.07 -30.50 20.11
CA SER A 377 -14.45 -30.11 19.79
C SER A 377 -15.46 -30.84 20.67
N GLU A 378 -15.25 -32.13 20.95
CA GLU A 378 -16.06 -32.92 21.89
C GLU A 378 -15.95 -32.39 23.33
N ALA A 379 -14.75 -32.03 23.77
CA ALA A 379 -14.53 -31.45 25.10
C ALA A 379 -15.19 -30.06 25.27
N LEU A 380 -15.48 -29.37 24.16
CA LEU A 380 -16.21 -28.10 24.14
C LEU A 380 -17.70 -28.26 23.83
N GLY A 381 -18.13 -29.44 23.36
CA GLY A 381 -19.50 -29.69 22.91
C GLY A 381 -19.87 -28.98 21.61
N LEU A 382 -18.89 -28.76 20.72
CA LEU A 382 -19.03 -27.98 19.49
C LEU A 382 -18.70 -28.83 18.26
N SER A 383 -19.14 -28.36 17.08
CA SER A 383 -18.57 -28.85 15.82
C SER A 383 -17.12 -28.38 15.66
N SER A 384 -16.36 -29.04 14.76
CA SER A 384 -14.97 -28.66 14.52
C SER A 384 -14.79 -27.22 14.04
N ASP A 385 -15.66 -26.74 13.17
CA ASP A 385 -15.58 -25.37 12.65
C ASP A 385 -15.95 -24.33 13.73
N GLU A 386 -16.94 -24.62 14.57
CA GLU A 386 -17.32 -23.82 15.74
C GLU A 386 -16.19 -23.73 16.77
N ALA A 387 -15.57 -24.86 17.13
CA ALA A 387 -14.43 -24.89 18.04
C ALA A 387 -13.24 -24.08 17.49
N GLY A 388 -12.98 -24.19 16.18
CA GLY A 388 -11.95 -23.39 15.50
C GLY A 388 -12.19 -21.88 15.60
N ARG A 389 -13.42 -21.43 15.33
CA ARG A 389 -13.82 -20.02 15.48
C ARG A 389 -13.68 -19.52 16.91
N LEU A 390 -14.10 -20.32 17.89
CA LEU A 390 -13.99 -19.98 19.32
C LEU A 390 -12.53 -19.83 19.76
N LEU A 391 -11.68 -20.80 19.43
CA LEU A 391 -10.26 -20.77 19.78
C LEU A 391 -9.53 -19.61 19.08
N ALA A 392 -9.88 -19.31 17.82
CA ALA A 392 -9.33 -18.19 17.09
C ALA A 392 -9.71 -16.84 17.74
N PHE A 393 -10.97 -16.68 18.13
CA PHE A 393 -11.46 -15.52 18.86
C PHE A 393 -10.72 -15.36 20.20
N TRP A 394 -10.62 -16.41 21.01
CA TRP A 394 -9.89 -16.35 22.27
C TRP A 394 -8.41 -16.01 22.07
N ALA A 395 -7.73 -16.62 21.10
CA ALA A 395 -6.36 -16.27 20.76
C ALA A 395 -6.23 -14.80 20.31
N ALA A 396 -7.19 -14.28 19.55
CA ALA A 396 -7.24 -12.87 19.17
C ALA A 396 -7.34 -11.94 20.39
N CYS A 397 -8.00 -12.36 21.48
CA CYS A 397 -8.15 -11.57 22.70
C CYS A 397 -6.89 -11.51 23.60
N HIS A 398 -5.82 -12.26 23.31
CA HIS A 398 -4.67 -12.42 24.21
C HIS A 398 -4.01 -11.09 24.64
N ASP A 399 -4.01 -10.11 23.75
CA ASP A 399 -3.30 -8.84 23.89
C ASP A 399 -4.23 -7.64 24.18
N LEU A 400 -5.50 -7.87 24.53
CA LEU A 400 -6.44 -6.80 24.86
C LEU A 400 -5.93 -5.87 25.96
N GLY A 401 -5.11 -6.37 26.90
CA GLY A 401 -4.49 -5.54 27.93
C GLY A 401 -3.49 -4.50 27.41
N LYS A 402 -3.13 -4.52 26.11
CA LYS A 402 -2.41 -3.43 25.46
C LYS A 402 -3.30 -2.19 25.26
N ALA A 403 -4.62 -2.34 25.22
CA ALA A 403 -5.58 -1.23 25.29
C ALA A 403 -5.70 -0.70 26.73
N SER A 404 -4.58 -0.32 27.34
CA SER A 404 -4.53 0.19 28.71
C SER A 404 -3.59 1.41 28.81
N PRO A 405 -3.82 2.30 29.79
CA PRO A 405 -2.98 3.48 29.96
C PRO A 405 -1.50 3.15 30.17
N ASN A 406 -1.20 2.03 30.83
CA ASN A 406 0.17 1.62 31.13
C ASN A 406 0.93 1.13 29.88
N PHE A 407 0.25 0.50 28.94
CA PHE A 407 0.88 0.06 27.69
C PHE A 407 0.97 1.22 26.68
N GLN A 408 -0.14 1.91 26.42
CA GLN A 408 -0.21 2.94 25.38
C GLN A 408 0.76 4.11 25.65
N ARG A 409 1.02 4.45 26.92
CA ARG A 409 1.99 5.51 27.29
C ARG A 409 3.44 5.25 26.88
N LYS A 410 3.79 4.00 26.55
CA LYS A 410 5.17 3.64 26.20
C LYS A 410 5.63 4.29 24.90
N TYR A 411 4.69 4.72 24.05
CA TYR A 411 4.98 5.48 22.84
C TYR A 411 4.38 6.91 22.98
N PRO A 412 5.22 7.95 23.20
CA PRO A 412 4.73 9.29 23.48
C PRO A 412 3.79 9.90 22.41
N PRO A 413 4.02 9.72 21.09
CA PRO A 413 3.10 10.23 20.07
C PRO A 413 1.69 9.65 20.18
N ALA A 414 1.56 8.34 20.38
CA ALA A 414 0.25 7.69 20.56
C ALA A 414 -0.44 8.16 21.85
N ARG A 415 0.32 8.40 22.93
CA ARG A 415 -0.25 8.99 24.16
C ARG A 415 -0.88 10.35 23.87
N SER A 416 -0.16 11.24 23.20
CA SER A 416 -0.66 12.58 22.90
C SER A 416 -1.93 12.53 22.04
N GLU A 417 -1.99 11.64 21.05
CA GLU A 417 -3.19 11.42 20.23
C GLU A 417 -4.38 10.86 21.03
N LEU A 418 -4.13 9.95 21.97
CA LEU A 418 -5.19 9.42 22.84
C LEU A 418 -5.69 10.47 23.85
N GLU A 419 -4.81 11.34 24.34
CA GLU A 419 -5.19 12.46 25.22
C GLU A 419 -6.10 13.47 24.50
N THR A 420 -5.87 13.77 23.20
CA THR A 420 -6.72 14.71 22.44
C THR A 420 -8.14 14.17 22.21
N VAL A 421 -8.32 12.85 22.14
CA VAL A 421 -9.64 12.22 21.99
C VAL A 421 -10.31 11.85 23.32
N GLY A 422 -9.69 12.20 24.46
CA GLY A 422 -10.30 12.12 25.79
C GLY A 422 -9.90 10.94 26.66
N PHE A 423 -8.82 10.21 26.35
CA PHE A 423 -8.29 9.18 27.25
C PHE A 423 -7.47 9.79 28.38
N THR A 424 -7.70 9.31 29.60
CA THR A 424 -6.92 9.73 30.78
C THR A 424 -5.75 8.78 31.04
N PHE A 425 -4.61 9.34 31.44
CA PHE A 425 -3.41 8.58 31.81
C PHE A 425 -3.06 8.80 33.29
N PRO A 426 -3.44 7.87 34.19
CA PRO A 426 -3.14 8.02 35.61
C PRO A 426 -1.62 7.97 35.87
N PRO A 427 -1.11 8.66 36.90
CA PRO A 427 0.30 8.56 37.29
C PRO A 427 0.66 7.12 37.67
N LEU A 428 1.89 6.69 37.36
CA LEU A 428 2.39 5.36 37.74
C LEU A 428 2.59 5.32 39.27
N LEU A 429 1.62 4.77 39.98
CA LEU A 429 1.71 4.53 41.42
C LEU A 429 2.38 3.16 41.64
N GLY A 430 3.68 3.17 41.94
CA GLY A 430 4.46 1.98 42.32
C GLY A 430 5.58 1.62 41.34
N LYS A 431 6.54 0.81 41.82
CA LYS A 431 7.72 0.33 41.05
C LYS A 431 7.48 -1.00 40.32
N THR A 432 6.33 -1.64 40.53
CA THR A 432 6.09 -3.00 40.02
C THR A 432 5.70 -2.96 38.54
N PRO A 433 6.48 -3.60 37.65
CA PRO A 433 6.13 -3.66 36.23
C PRO A 433 4.81 -4.41 36.06
N CYS A 434 3.82 -3.77 35.44
CA CYS A 434 2.60 -4.45 35.02
C CYS A 434 2.72 -4.90 33.58
N TYR A 435 2.51 -6.19 33.34
CA TYR A 435 2.48 -6.78 32.01
C TYR A 435 1.07 -6.69 31.42
N HIS A 436 0.97 -6.39 30.12
CA HIS A 436 -0.32 -6.28 29.44
C HIS A 436 -1.13 -7.57 29.54
N ALA A 437 -0.49 -8.75 29.54
CA ALA A 437 -1.17 -10.03 29.71
C ALA A 437 -1.89 -10.16 31.06
N THR A 438 -1.36 -9.53 32.12
CA THR A 438 -2.07 -9.45 33.42
C THR A 438 -3.31 -8.55 33.33
N ILE A 439 -3.25 -7.48 32.54
CA ILE A 439 -4.42 -6.62 32.28
C ILE A 439 -5.45 -7.38 31.44
N THR A 440 -5.05 -8.13 30.41
CA THR A 440 -5.96 -9.03 29.67
C THR A 440 -6.70 -9.96 30.64
N ALA A 441 -5.98 -10.61 31.55
CA ALA A 441 -6.56 -11.54 32.52
C ALA A 441 -7.47 -10.89 33.57
N LEU A 442 -7.47 -9.56 33.66
CA LEU A 442 -8.32 -8.77 34.56
C LEU A 442 -9.61 -8.32 33.89
N ILE A 443 -9.53 -7.88 32.62
CA ILE A 443 -10.68 -7.28 31.92
C ILE A 443 -11.50 -8.30 31.16
N LEU A 444 -10.87 -9.37 30.69
CA LEU A 444 -11.52 -10.32 29.79
C LEU A 444 -12.70 -11.09 30.41
N PRO A 445 -12.68 -11.51 31.69
CA PRO A 445 -13.83 -12.21 32.29
C PRO A 445 -15.12 -11.38 32.19
N ASP A 446 -15.04 -10.11 32.62
CA ASP A 446 -16.18 -9.18 32.61
C ASP A 446 -16.68 -8.93 31.16
N LEU A 447 -15.76 -8.73 30.20
CA LEU A 447 -16.11 -8.53 28.79
C LEU A 447 -16.75 -9.77 28.13
N LEU A 448 -16.26 -10.97 28.44
CA LEU A 448 -16.84 -12.22 27.93
C LEU A 448 -18.22 -12.48 28.52
N GLN A 449 -18.43 -12.15 29.80
CA GLN A 449 -19.74 -12.21 30.42
C GLN A 449 -20.71 -11.20 29.78
N GLU A 450 -20.29 -9.94 29.63
CA GLU A 450 -21.11 -8.85 29.09
C GLU A 450 -21.54 -9.10 27.64
N LEU A 451 -20.59 -9.50 26.77
CA LEU A 451 -20.83 -9.58 25.33
C LEU A 451 -21.34 -10.95 24.88
N LEU A 452 -20.93 -12.04 25.54
CA LEU A 452 -21.25 -13.40 25.13
C LEU A 452 -22.10 -14.18 26.15
N GLY A 453 -22.32 -13.62 27.35
CA GLY A 453 -23.05 -14.30 28.42
C GLY A 453 -22.28 -15.50 28.99
N LEU A 454 -20.95 -15.51 28.86
CA LEU A 454 -20.12 -16.60 29.36
C LEU A 454 -20.12 -16.62 30.89
N GLN A 455 -20.21 -17.81 31.48
CA GLN A 455 -20.19 -17.96 32.95
C GLN A 455 -18.84 -17.50 33.53
N ASP A 456 -18.86 -16.79 34.65
CA ASP A 456 -17.69 -16.19 35.30
C ASP A 456 -16.53 -17.18 35.50
N VAL A 457 -16.84 -18.41 35.89
CA VAL A 457 -15.84 -19.47 36.12
C VAL A 457 -15.10 -19.83 34.82
N ILE A 458 -15.80 -19.90 33.70
CA ILE A 458 -15.21 -20.18 32.39
C ILE A 458 -14.52 -18.94 31.83
N GLY A 459 -15.09 -17.75 32.06
CA GLY A 459 -14.45 -16.49 31.70
C GLY A 459 -13.10 -16.30 32.39
N ASP A 460 -13.02 -16.61 33.69
CA ASP A 460 -11.79 -16.49 34.49
C ASP A 460 -10.70 -17.47 34.02
N ASP A 461 -11.09 -18.71 33.74
CA ASP A 461 -10.24 -19.74 33.16
C ASP A 461 -9.60 -19.30 31.84
N VAL A 462 -10.43 -18.86 30.89
CA VAL A 462 -9.98 -18.40 29.57
C VAL A 462 -9.05 -17.19 29.74
N ALA A 463 -9.43 -16.25 30.60
CA ALA A 463 -8.61 -15.07 30.90
C ALA A 463 -7.26 -15.43 31.53
N GLN A 464 -7.21 -16.42 32.43
CA GLN A 464 -5.97 -16.92 33.01
C GLN A 464 -5.08 -17.60 31.96
N ALA A 465 -5.66 -18.45 31.13
CA ALA A 465 -4.94 -19.14 30.05
C ALA A 465 -4.34 -18.15 29.05
N LEU A 466 -5.13 -17.16 28.61
CA LEU A 466 -4.68 -16.12 27.67
C LEU A 466 -3.69 -15.14 28.30
N GLY A 467 -3.91 -14.74 29.57
CA GLY A 467 -2.94 -13.94 30.32
C GLY A 467 -1.60 -14.64 30.56
N GLY A 468 -1.54 -15.95 30.34
CA GLY A 468 -0.35 -16.78 30.41
C GLY A 468 0.57 -16.72 29.22
N HIS A 469 0.18 -16.13 28.08
CA HIS A 469 0.86 -16.34 26.79
C HIS A 469 2.35 -15.92 26.73
N HIS A 470 2.84 -15.12 27.70
CA HIS A 470 4.28 -14.83 27.89
C HIS A 470 5.04 -15.86 28.74
N GLY A 471 4.38 -16.97 29.09
CA GLY A 471 4.98 -18.15 29.70
C GLY A 471 4.58 -18.45 31.14
N VAL A 472 3.78 -17.61 31.81
CA VAL A 472 3.38 -17.79 33.22
C VAL A 472 1.94 -17.34 33.42
N TRP A 473 1.08 -18.21 33.95
CA TRP A 473 -0.30 -17.84 34.30
C TRP A 473 -0.32 -16.81 35.45
N PRO A 474 -1.07 -15.70 35.32
CA PRO A 474 -1.18 -14.71 36.37
C PRO A 474 -1.99 -15.27 37.55
N THR A 475 -1.46 -15.09 38.76
CA THR A 475 -2.19 -15.44 39.99
C THR A 475 -3.19 -14.34 40.36
N ASP A 476 -4.22 -14.68 41.13
CA ASP A 476 -5.22 -13.72 41.62
C ASP A 476 -4.61 -12.55 42.38
N GLN A 477 -3.55 -12.82 43.16
CA GLN A 477 -2.82 -11.80 43.88
C GLN A 477 -2.20 -10.78 42.92
N VAL A 478 -1.55 -11.24 41.85
CA VAL A 478 -0.95 -10.39 40.82
C VAL A 478 -2.04 -9.60 40.08
N ARG A 479 -3.15 -10.25 39.71
CA ARG A 479 -4.31 -9.58 39.08
C ARG A 479 -4.81 -8.43 39.96
N ARG A 480 -5.13 -8.69 41.24
CA ARG A 480 -5.67 -7.67 42.16
C ARG A 480 -4.74 -6.47 42.35
N GLN A 481 -3.43 -6.68 42.37
CA GLN A 481 -2.44 -5.59 42.52
C GLN A 481 -2.46 -4.58 41.37
N HIS A 482 -2.93 -4.98 40.18
CA HIS A 482 -2.86 -4.15 38.97
C HIS A 482 -4.23 -3.62 38.50
N ARG A 483 -5.30 -3.79 39.29
CA ARG A 483 -6.67 -3.37 38.92
C ARG A 483 -6.78 -1.87 38.61
N SER A 484 -6.02 -1.02 39.29
CA SER A 484 -6.00 0.43 39.05
C SER A 484 -5.34 0.84 37.72
N GLN A 485 -4.71 -0.11 37.01
CA GLN A 485 -3.97 0.15 35.76
C GLN A 485 -4.78 -0.18 34.49
N VAL A 486 -6.01 -0.67 34.64
CA VAL A 486 -6.92 -1.03 33.54
C VAL A 486 -7.37 0.20 32.74
N GLY A 487 -7.57 1.33 33.42
CA GLY A 487 -8.14 2.55 32.84
C GLY A 487 -9.51 2.89 33.45
N ASP A 488 -10.10 3.98 32.96
CA ASP A 488 -11.45 4.45 33.32
C ASP A 488 -12.52 3.94 32.32
N ASN A 489 -13.73 4.50 32.37
CA ASN A 489 -14.83 4.11 31.49
C ASN A 489 -14.55 4.33 29.99
N ASN A 490 -13.70 5.30 29.62
CA ASN A 490 -13.35 5.52 28.21
C ASN A 490 -12.47 4.37 27.70
N TRP A 491 -11.54 3.91 28.54
CA TRP A 491 -10.74 2.71 28.27
C TRP A 491 -11.60 1.46 28.17
N HIS A 492 -12.52 1.26 29.12
CA HIS A 492 -13.46 0.13 29.09
C HIS A 492 -14.29 0.12 27.81
N SER A 493 -14.85 1.27 27.42
CA SER A 493 -15.66 1.38 26.19
C SER A 493 -14.87 1.03 24.93
N ALA A 494 -13.60 1.44 24.86
CA ALA A 494 -12.74 1.11 23.74
C ALA A 494 -12.29 -0.37 23.75
N GLN A 495 -12.03 -0.95 24.93
CA GLN A 495 -11.76 -2.38 25.10
C GLN A 495 -12.95 -3.24 24.67
N ARG A 496 -14.16 -2.85 25.07
CA ARG A 496 -15.41 -3.48 24.65
C ARG A 496 -15.56 -3.44 23.12
N ALA A 497 -15.34 -2.29 22.51
CA ALA A 497 -15.44 -2.14 21.05
C ALA A 497 -14.41 -3.00 20.29
N LEU A 498 -13.19 -3.20 20.82
CA LEU A 498 -12.24 -4.17 20.23
C LEU A 498 -12.80 -5.59 20.24
N VAL A 499 -13.42 -6.01 21.34
CA VAL A 499 -13.99 -7.35 21.45
C VAL A 499 -15.19 -7.52 20.54
N GLU A 500 -16.04 -6.49 20.40
CA GLU A 500 -17.16 -6.49 19.45
C GLU A 500 -16.68 -6.70 18.01
N GLU A 501 -15.63 -5.98 17.56
CA GLU A 501 -15.01 -6.19 16.24
C GLU A 501 -14.47 -7.62 16.07
N LEU A 502 -13.85 -8.18 17.10
CA LEU A 502 -13.36 -9.56 17.06
C LEU A 502 -14.51 -10.59 17.03
N ILE A 503 -15.63 -10.32 17.69
CA ILE A 503 -16.83 -11.15 17.63
C ILE A 503 -17.40 -11.14 16.21
N GLU A 504 -17.47 -9.97 15.56
CA GLU A 504 -17.94 -9.86 14.16
C GLU A 504 -17.03 -10.60 13.18
N ILE A 505 -15.72 -10.59 13.40
CA ILE A 505 -14.75 -11.25 12.50
C ILE A 505 -14.72 -12.77 12.68
N PHE A 506 -14.73 -13.24 13.92
CA PHE A 506 -14.52 -14.67 14.23
C PHE A 506 -15.81 -15.42 14.53
N GLU A 507 -16.95 -14.75 14.73
CA GLU A 507 -18.27 -15.35 14.98
C GLU A 507 -18.21 -16.51 16.00
N PRO A 508 -17.70 -16.27 17.23
CA PRO A 508 -17.50 -17.33 18.21
C PRO A 508 -18.85 -17.91 18.68
N PRO A 509 -18.99 -19.25 18.74
CA PRO A 509 -20.17 -19.90 19.31
C PRO A 509 -20.23 -19.68 20.84
N ARG A 510 -21.42 -19.87 21.40
CA ARG A 510 -21.59 -19.92 22.85
C ARG A 510 -21.27 -21.31 23.38
N ILE A 511 -20.64 -21.35 24.56
CA ILE A 511 -20.37 -22.59 25.30
C ILE A 511 -20.93 -22.55 26.71
N THR A 512 -21.21 -23.72 27.26
CA THR A 512 -21.74 -23.88 28.63
C THR A 512 -20.78 -24.62 29.56
N TYR A 513 -19.75 -25.28 29.03
CA TYR A 513 -18.71 -25.95 29.81
C TYR A 513 -17.37 -25.89 29.06
N LEU A 514 -16.27 -26.04 29.80
CA LEU A 514 -14.90 -26.09 29.28
C LEU A 514 -14.28 -27.41 29.71
N GLY A 515 -14.54 -28.49 28.96
CA GLY A 515 -14.24 -29.87 29.37
C GLY A 515 -15.35 -30.51 30.21
N ARG A 516 -15.50 -31.83 30.08
CA ARG A 516 -16.54 -32.62 30.78
C ARG A 516 -16.18 -32.92 32.23
N ASN A 517 -14.90 -32.76 32.59
CA ASN A 517 -14.36 -32.98 33.93
C ASN A 517 -13.15 -32.04 34.17
N GLU A 518 -12.61 -32.05 35.38
CA GLU A 518 -11.50 -31.18 35.78
C GLU A 518 -10.21 -31.42 34.97
N ILE A 519 -9.94 -32.67 34.57
CA ILE A 519 -8.77 -33.02 33.76
C ILE A 519 -8.91 -32.41 32.36
N GLU A 520 -10.05 -32.64 31.70
CA GLU A 520 -10.32 -32.07 30.38
C GLU A 520 -10.30 -30.54 30.41
N ARG A 521 -10.86 -29.93 31.46
CA ARG A 521 -10.79 -28.48 31.69
C ARG A 521 -9.34 -28.00 31.72
N GLY A 522 -8.50 -28.61 32.55
CA GLY A 522 -7.07 -28.29 32.61
C GLY A 522 -6.36 -28.48 31.28
N THR A 523 -6.68 -29.54 30.54
CA THR A 523 -6.16 -29.78 29.19
C THR A 523 -6.53 -28.64 28.23
N GLN A 524 -7.79 -28.19 28.22
CA GLN A 524 -8.22 -27.07 27.38
C GLN A 524 -7.45 -25.78 27.69
N LEU A 525 -7.17 -25.49 28.97
CA LEU A 525 -6.39 -24.30 29.36
C LEU A 525 -4.95 -24.35 28.86
N VAL A 526 -4.29 -25.50 29.01
CA VAL A 526 -2.93 -25.72 28.54
C VAL A 526 -2.86 -25.58 27.02
N LEU A 527 -3.80 -26.21 26.30
CA LEU A 527 -3.90 -26.14 24.85
C LEU A 527 -4.14 -24.70 24.37
N LEU A 528 -5.05 -23.98 25.01
CA LEU A 528 -5.35 -22.59 24.68
C LEU A 528 -4.13 -21.69 24.86
N SER A 529 -3.40 -21.83 25.99
CA SER A 529 -2.16 -21.08 26.21
C SER A 529 -1.08 -21.43 25.18
N GLY A 530 -0.92 -22.72 24.84
CA GLY A 530 0.04 -23.19 23.84
C GLY A 530 -0.26 -22.64 22.45
N LEU A 531 -1.49 -22.83 21.97
CA LEU A 531 -1.99 -22.33 20.70
C LEU A 531 -1.82 -20.81 20.60
N THR A 532 -2.25 -20.08 21.64
CA THR A 532 -2.18 -18.61 21.66
C THR A 532 -0.75 -18.10 21.60
N SER A 533 0.17 -18.67 22.40
CA SER A 533 1.59 -18.28 22.36
C SER A 533 2.24 -18.56 21.01
N VAL A 534 1.90 -19.68 20.39
CA VAL A 534 2.41 -20.04 19.07
C VAL A 534 1.86 -19.09 18.01
N ALA A 535 0.56 -18.82 18.05
CA ALA A 535 -0.11 -17.90 17.15
C ALA A 535 0.44 -16.47 17.26
N ASP A 536 0.69 -15.97 18.49
CA ASP A 536 1.33 -14.67 18.72
C ASP A 536 2.75 -14.61 18.13
N TRP A 537 3.55 -15.67 18.30
CA TRP A 537 4.90 -15.71 17.75
C TRP A 537 4.92 -15.68 16.21
N ILE A 538 3.93 -16.28 15.56
CA ILE A 538 3.80 -16.28 14.10
C ILE A 538 3.20 -14.94 13.63
N GLY A 539 2.13 -14.45 14.26
CA GLY A 539 1.55 -13.12 14.03
C GLY A 539 2.49 -11.95 14.39
N SER A 540 3.67 -12.26 14.94
CA SER A 540 4.75 -11.31 15.22
C SER A 540 5.90 -11.35 14.24
N MET A 541 5.81 -12.15 13.18
CA MET A 541 6.78 -12.16 12.09
C MET A 541 6.59 -10.96 11.17
N SER A 542 7.43 -9.93 11.34
CA SER A 542 7.37 -8.70 10.53
C SER A 542 7.63 -8.91 9.03
N GLU A 543 8.15 -10.07 8.64
CA GLU A 543 8.35 -10.42 7.23
C GLU A 543 7.04 -10.79 6.51
N PHE A 544 6.04 -11.28 7.24
CA PHE A 544 4.70 -11.59 6.72
C PHE A 544 3.69 -10.52 7.14
N PHE A 545 3.71 -10.11 8.41
CA PHE A 545 2.78 -9.15 8.97
C PHE A 545 3.39 -7.74 8.98
N GLN A 546 3.27 -7.05 7.84
CA GLN A 546 3.75 -5.68 7.70
C GLN A 546 2.90 -4.70 8.52
N PHE A 547 3.49 -3.56 8.88
CA PHE A 547 2.81 -2.55 9.68
C PHE A 547 1.69 -1.89 8.88
N SER A 548 0.47 -2.01 9.39
CA SER A 548 -0.73 -1.46 8.77
C SER A 548 -1.05 -0.08 9.35
N THR A 549 -1.93 0.67 8.68
CA THR A 549 -2.38 1.97 9.18
C THR A 549 -3.62 1.80 10.05
N PRO A 550 -3.86 2.67 11.05
CA PRO A 550 -5.03 2.58 11.94
C PRO A 550 -6.37 2.94 11.25
N TYR A 551 -6.36 3.25 9.95
CA TYR A 551 -7.51 3.79 9.20
C TYR A 551 -8.19 2.74 8.32
N MET A 552 -8.10 1.48 8.72
CA MET A 552 -8.39 0.36 7.86
C MET A 552 -9.65 -0.39 8.33
N VAL A 553 -10.39 -1.00 7.41
CA VAL A 553 -11.61 -1.74 7.76
C VAL A 553 -11.25 -3.12 8.33
N PRO A 554 -11.55 -3.44 9.61
CA PRO A 554 -11.12 -4.68 10.26
C PRO A 554 -11.53 -5.95 9.50
N ALA A 555 -12.78 -6.01 9.01
CA ALA A 555 -13.25 -7.15 8.21
C ALA A 555 -12.50 -7.34 6.88
N LYS A 556 -12.06 -6.25 6.22
CA LYS A 556 -11.20 -6.34 5.04
C LYS A 556 -9.79 -6.79 5.44
N TYR A 557 -9.28 -6.31 6.58
CA TYR A 557 -7.98 -6.74 7.10
C TYR A 557 -7.92 -8.23 7.34
N ALA A 558 -8.96 -8.78 7.96
CA ALA A 558 -9.02 -10.18 8.33
C ALA A 558 -8.76 -11.11 7.13
N LYS A 559 -9.24 -10.74 5.94
CA LYS A 559 -8.96 -11.47 4.70
C LYS A 559 -7.48 -11.42 4.30
N THR A 560 -6.86 -10.25 4.42
CA THR A 560 -5.42 -10.07 4.19
C THR A 560 -4.61 -10.86 5.21
N ALA A 561 -4.89 -10.70 6.50
CA ALA A 561 -4.23 -11.40 7.60
C ALA A 561 -4.34 -12.92 7.47
N ALA A 562 -5.49 -13.45 7.02
CA ALA A 562 -5.64 -14.87 6.71
C ALA A 562 -4.67 -15.35 5.62
N ARG A 563 -4.53 -14.59 4.54
CA ARG A 563 -3.57 -14.90 3.47
C ARG A 563 -2.13 -14.86 3.98
N GLU A 564 -1.75 -13.84 4.75
CA GLU A 564 -0.40 -13.72 5.31
C GLU A 564 -0.09 -14.83 6.32
N ALA A 565 -1.05 -15.19 7.18
CA ALA A 565 -0.92 -16.29 8.11
C ALA A 565 -0.69 -17.63 7.39
N ARG A 566 -1.41 -17.88 6.29
CA ARG A 566 -1.21 -19.08 5.45
C ARG A 566 0.18 -19.09 4.82
N GLN A 567 0.67 -17.95 4.33
CA GLN A 567 2.02 -17.84 3.78
C GLN A 567 3.09 -18.08 4.84
N ALA A 568 2.93 -17.53 6.04
CA ALA A 568 3.84 -17.74 7.16
C ALA A 568 3.91 -19.23 7.56
N LEU A 569 2.76 -19.89 7.65
CA LEU A 569 2.69 -21.32 7.97
C LEU A 569 3.26 -22.21 6.87
N LYS A 570 3.08 -21.83 5.60
CA LYS A 570 3.74 -22.48 4.47
C LYS A 570 5.26 -22.34 4.56
N ALA A 571 5.75 -21.13 4.80
CA ALA A 571 7.18 -20.87 4.95
C ALA A 571 7.81 -21.64 6.12
N LEU A 572 7.06 -21.88 7.20
CA LEU A 572 7.47 -22.71 8.33
C LEU A 572 7.37 -24.22 8.06
N GLY A 573 6.93 -24.65 6.87
CA GLY A 573 6.72 -26.05 6.50
C GLY A 573 5.62 -26.74 7.31
N TRP A 574 4.69 -25.97 7.90
CA TRP A 574 3.57 -26.50 8.68
C TRP A 574 2.37 -26.87 7.82
N LEU A 575 2.31 -26.44 6.56
CA LEU A 575 1.24 -26.83 5.64
C LEU A 575 1.62 -28.01 4.73
N ASP A 576 2.91 -28.23 4.53
CA ASP A 576 3.40 -29.15 3.49
C ASP A 576 3.42 -30.62 3.94
N TRP A 577 3.56 -30.89 5.25
CA TRP A 577 3.53 -32.25 5.77
C TRP A 577 2.15 -32.60 6.35
N GLN A 578 1.58 -33.70 5.86
CA GLN A 578 0.35 -34.31 6.34
C GLN A 578 0.61 -35.79 6.66
N PRO A 579 -0.14 -36.38 7.61
CA PRO A 579 -0.04 -37.81 7.88
C PRO A 579 -0.35 -38.61 6.61
N PRO A 580 0.37 -39.72 6.37
CA PRO A 580 0.17 -40.49 5.15
C PRO A 580 -1.16 -41.27 5.18
N GLU A 581 -1.70 -41.57 3.99
CA GLU A 581 -2.99 -42.27 3.87
C GLU A 581 -2.84 -43.81 3.81
N ASN A 582 -1.68 -44.28 3.34
CA ASN A 582 -1.45 -45.69 3.08
C ASN A 582 -0.72 -46.37 4.25
N LEU A 583 -1.24 -47.50 4.73
CA LEU A 583 -0.51 -48.37 5.64
C LEU A 583 0.62 -49.09 4.90
N LEU A 584 1.81 -49.11 5.48
CA LEU A 584 2.93 -49.93 5.03
C LEU A 584 3.13 -51.14 5.96
N THR A 585 3.61 -52.26 5.41
CA THR A 585 4.13 -53.35 6.23
C THR A 585 5.49 -52.97 6.82
N PHE A 586 5.93 -53.72 7.83
CA PHE A 586 7.24 -53.49 8.45
C PHE A 586 8.37 -53.58 7.41
N GLU A 587 8.30 -54.57 6.51
CA GLU A 587 9.27 -54.78 5.43
C GLU A 587 9.29 -53.62 4.44
N GLN A 588 8.12 -53.08 4.09
CA GLN A 588 8.02 -51.94 3.16
C GLN A 588 8.59 -50.66 3.76
N LEU A 589 8.53 -50.51 5.09
CA LEU A 589 9.02 -49.32 5.76
C LEU A 589 10.53 -49.34 6.03
N HIS A 590 11.09 -50.53 6.28
CA HIS A 590 12.46 -50.68 6.75
C HIS A 590 13.37 -51.51 5.83
N ASP A 591 12.86 -52.08 4.74
CA ASP A 591 13.57 -52.93 3.78
C ASP A 591 14.18 -54.22 4.39
N PHE A 592 13.62 -54.71 5.52
CA PHE A 592 13.99 -56.01 6.11
C PHE A 592 12.82 -56.65 6.89
N THR A 593 12.87 -57.97 7.09
CA THR A 593 11.84 -58.73 7.82
C THR A 593 11.91 -58.51 9.33
N PRO A 594 10.76 -58.35 10.03
CA PRO A 594 10.74 -58.16 11.47
C PRO A 594 11.36 -59.37 12.17
N ARG A 595 12.19 -59.10 13.17
CA ARG A 595 12.82 -60.12 14.02
C ARG A 595 11.74 -60.79 14.89
N PRO A 596 11.99 -62.02 15.42
CA PRO A 596 10.98 -62.76 16.19
C PRO A 596 10.33 -61.93 17.30
N ALA A 597 11.13 -61.21 18.10
CA ALA A 597 10.62 -60.36 19.18
C ALA A 597 9.81 -59.13 18.69
N GLN A 598 10.13 -58.59 17.50
CA GLN A 598 9.33 -57.50 16.91
C GLN A 598 7.99 -58.06 16.40
N ASN A 599 8.02 -59.23 15.76
CA ASN A 599 6.83 -59.90 15.23
C ASN A 599 5.85 -60.31 16.34
N GLU A 600 6.34 -60.78 17.49
CA GLU A 600 5.51 -61.05 18.66
C GLU A 600 4.77 -59.81 19.14
N VAL A 601 5.45 -58.65 19.23
CA VAL A 601 4.81 -57.39 19.63
C VAL A 601 3.78 -56.93 18.59
N ILE A 602 4.11 -57.02 17.30
CA ILE A 602 3.20 -56.64 16.21
C ILE A 602 1.93 -57.50 16.23
N ASN A 603 2.06 -58.81 16.44
CA ASN A 603 0.92 -59.74 16.48
C ASN A 603 0.09 -59.63 17.76
N ALA A 604 0.72 -59.27 18.89
CA ALA A 604 0.04 -59.10 20.16
C ALA A 604 -0.63 -57.72 20.30
N TYR A 605 -0.36 -56.78 19.39
CA TYR A 605 -0.91 -55.44 19.45
C TYR A 605 -2.44 -55.48 19.20
N PRO A 606 -3.26 -55.08 20.20
CA PRO A 606 -4.70 -55.40 20.21
C PRO A 606 -5.53 -54.56 19.23
N GLY A 607 -4.96 -53.52 18.62
CA GLY A 607 -5.64 -52.67 17.64
C GLY A 607 -5.34 -51.19 17.83
N ASP A 608 -5.86 -50.39 16.90
CA ASP A 608 -5.56 -48.97 16.73
C ASP A 608 -6.73 -48.05 17.18
N ASP A 609 -7.73 -48.58 17.87
CA ASP A 609 -9.02 -47.90 18.12
C ASP A 609 -9.01 -46.89 19.29
N GLU A 610 -8.05 -46.99 20.22
CA GLU A 610 -7.97 -46.12 21.41
C GLU A 610 -6.56 -45.53 21.62
N PRO A 611 -6.43 -44.36 22.29
CA PRO A 611 -5.13 -43.85 22.73
C PRO A 611 -4.36 -44.89 23.55
N THR A 612 -3.20 -45.32 23.05
CA THR A 612 -2.49 -46.50 23.58
C THR A 612 -1.11 -46.13 24.14
N MET A 613 -0.77 -46.70 25.29
CA MET A 613 0.60 -46.70 25.82
C MET A 613 1.18 -48.12 25.67
N LEU A 614 2.24 -48.24 24.89
CA LEU A 614 2.96 -49.52 24.71
C LEU A 614 4.30 -49.49 25.46
N ILE A 615 4.53 -50.50 26.30
CA ILE A 615 5.81 -50.73 26.98
C ILE A 615 6.41 -52.02 26.39
N ALA A 616 7.53 -51.90 25.68
CA ALA A 616 8.20 -53.02 25.01
C ALA A 616 9.50 -53.45 25.72
N GLU A 617 9.44 -54.56 26.45
CA GLU A 617 10.56 -55.13 27.21
C GLU A 617 11.30 -56.21 26.40
N ILE A 618 12.01 -55.80 25.35
CA ILE A 618 12.83 -56.72 24.53
C ILE A 618 14.33 -56.55 24.78
N ALA A 619 15.16 -57.55 24.46
CA ALA A 619 16.62 -57.46 24.66
C ALA A 619 17.26 -56.31 23.85
N THR A 620 18.46 -55.84 24.24
CA THR A 620 19.18 -54.82 23.47
C THR A 620 19.61 -55.36 22.11
N GLY A 621 19.65 -54.50 21.09
CA GLY A 621 20.09 -54.89 19.75
C GLY A 621 19.07 -55.70 18.93
N THR A 622 17.85 -55.93 19.43
CA THR A 622 16.77 -56.66 18.72
C THR A 622 15.87 -55.78 17.84
N GLY A 623 16.19 -54.50 17.65
CA GLY A 623 15.44 -53.60 16.76
C GLY A 623 14.28 -52.83 17.40
N LYS A 624 14.39 -52.44 18.69
CA LYS A 624 13.37 -51.62 19.38
C LYS A 624 12.99 -50.34 18.63
N THR A 625 13.98 -49.71 18.01
CA THR A 625 13.80 -48.43 17.32
C THR A 625 12.90 -48.59 16.10
N GLU A 626 13.18 -49.57 15.23
CA GLU A 626 12.37 -49.82 14.04
C GLU A 626 10.96 -50.27 14.41
N LEU A 627 10.81 -51.08 15.46
CA LEU A 627 9.48 -51.39 15.97
C LEU A 627 8.70 -50.13 16.40
N GLY A 628 9.36 -49.20 17.10
CA GLY A 628 8.74 -47.92 17.49
C GLY A 628 8.39 -47.02 16.31
N LEU A 629 9.27 -46.92 15.30
CA LEU A 629 9.02 -46.14 14.09
C LEU A 629 7.88 -46.74 13.26
N TYR A 630 7.82 -48.06 13.14
CA TYR A 630 6.73 -48.76 12.47
C TYR A 630 5.37 -48.48 13.15
N LEU A 631 5.30 -48.60 14.47
CA LEU A 631 4.07 -48.30 15.22
C LEU A 631 3.69 -46.81 15.12
N ALA A 632 4.68 -45.91 15.17
CA ALA A 632 4.43 -44.48 14.99
C ALA A 632 3.90 -44.14 13.58
N ASP A 633 4.42 -44.76 12.52
CA ASP A 633 3.90 -44.60 11.15
C ASP A 633 2.45 -45.11 11.05
N ARG A 634 2.16 -46.28 11.63
CA ARG A 634 0.79 -46.81 11.70
C ARG A 634 -0.15 -45.85 12.41
N TRP A 635 0.26 -45.28 13.54
CA TRP A 635 -0.54 -44.29 14.26
C TRP A 635 -0.67 -42.97 13.49
N ALA A 636 0.34 -42.56 12.72
CA ALA A 636 0.22 -41.41 11.84
C ALA A 636 -0.91 -41.63 10.82
N VAL A 637 -0.99 -42.81 10.19
CA VAL A 637 -2.05 -43.15 9.23
C VAL A 637 -3.42 -43.26 9.91
N LEU A 638 -3.53 -44.12 10.93
CA LEU A 638 -4.82 -44.54 11.48
C LEU A 638 -5.43 -43.54 12.46
N ARG A 639 -4.60 -42.77 13.16
CA ARG A 639 -5.03 -41.80 14.17
C ARG A 639 -4.79 -40.36 13.73
N GLN A 640 -4.32 -40.16 12.49
CA GLN A 640 -3.95 -38.85 12.00
C GLN A 640 -3.02 -38.15 13.01
N GLN A 641 -2.02 -38.87 13.53
CA GLN A 641 -1.04 -38.30 14.47
C GLN A 641 -0.09 -37.37 13.74
N ARG A 642 0.23 -36.25 14.38
CA ARG A 642 0.94 -35.16 13.72
C ARG A 642 2.41 -35.09 14.09
N GLY A 643 3.14 -36.13 13.70
CA GLY A 643 4.59 -36.16 13.79
C GLY A 643 5.10 -37.12 14.87
N LEU A 644 6.38 -36.98 15.23
CA LEU A 644 7.06 -37.88 16.15
C LEU A 644 8.21 -37.17 16.88
N TYR A 645 8.19 -37.32 18.22
CA TYR A 645 9.33 -36.99 19.06
C TYR A 645 10.01 -38.27 19.60
N VAL A 646 11.28 -38.47 19.24
CA VAL A 646 12.08 -39.60 19.77
C VAL A 646 12.94 -39.12 20.94
N ALA A 647 12.50 -39.46 22.15
CA ALA A 647 13.16 -39.13 23.40
C ALA A 647 14.31 -40.10 23.72
N MET A 648 15.52 -39.58 23.82
CA MET A 648 16.76 -40.35 24.05
C MET A 648 17.39 -40.01 25.42
N PRO A 649 18.05 -40.97 26.08
CA PRO A 649 18.62 -40.74 27.42
C PRO A 649 19.83 -39.80 27.41
N THR A 650 20.56 -39.69 26.29
CA THR A 650 21.78 -38.86 26.22
C THR A 650 21.89 -38.11 24.89
N GLN A 651 22.72 -37.08 24.86
CA GLN A 651 23.01 -36.32 23.63
C GLN A 651 23.70 -37.18 22.57
N ALA A 652 24.64 -38.04 22.99
CA ALA A 652 25.37 -38.94 22.09
C ALA A 652 24.42 -39.94 21.40
N THR A 653 23.45 -40.48 22.14
CA THR A 653 22.44 -41.39 21.57
C THR A 653 21.43 -40.65 20.71
N SER A 654 21.09 -39.39 21.03
CA SER A 654 20.29 -38.51 20.16
C SER A 654 20.93 -38.29 18.79
N ASN A 655 22.24 -38.06 18.75
CA ASN A 655 22.99 -37.89 17.49
C ASN A 655 22.91 -39.11 16.58
N GLN A 656 23.09 -40.31 17.15
CA GLN A 656 23.01 -41.55 16.38
C GLN A 656 21.57 -41.82 15.90
N MET A 657 20.59 -41.50 16.75
CA MET A 657 19.17 -41.69 16.44
C MET A 657 18.68 -40.74 15.34
N HIS A 658 19.19 -39.51 15.31
CA HIS A 658 18.87 -38.52 14.28
C HIS A 658 19.12 -39.07 12.86
N GLY A 659 20.25 -39.73 12.62
CA GLY A 659 20.54 -40.31 11.30
C GLY A 659 19.57 -41.44 10.91
N ARG A 660 19.13 -42.25 11.88
CA ARG A 660 18.17 -43.34 11.62
C ARG A 660 16.77 -42.83 11.31
N VAL A 661 16.30 -41.84 12.07
CA VAL A 661 15.00 -41.20 11.83
C VAL A 661 15.02 -40.40 10.53
N ALA A 662 16.13 -39.72 10.21
CA ALA A 662 16.30 -39.06 8.91
C ALA A 662 16.13 -40.06 7.76
N ASN A 663 16.79 -41.23 7.82
CA ASN A 663 16.65 -42.28 6.79
C ASN A 663 15.20 -42.77 6.67
N TYR A 664 14.52 -43.02 7.80
CA TYR A 664 13.10 -43.38 7.83
C TYR A 664 12.24 -42.33 7.13
N LEU A 665 12.43 -41.04 7.45
CA LEU A 665 11.68 -39.96 6.83
C LEU A 665 11.95 -39.86 5.32
N ARG A 666 13.19 -40.07 4.86
CA ARG A 666 13.49 -40.06 3.41
C ARG A 666 12.79 -41.17 2.66
N ASN A 667 12.76 -42.37 3.25
CA ASN A 667 12.12 -43.52 2.63
C ASN A 667 10.60 -43.37 2.63
N ARG A 668 10.03 -42.84 3.72
CA ARG A 668 8.58 -42.71 3.86
C ARG A 668 7.98 -41.54 3.09
N TYR A 669 8.72 -40.44 2.98
CA TYR A 669 8.27 -39.17 2.40
C TYR A 669 9.28 -38.63 1.36
N PRO A 670 9.52 -39.34 0.24
CA PRO A 670 10.55 -38.98 -0.73
C PRO A 670 10.29 -37.68 -1.50
N GLU A 671 9.03 -37.26 -1.61
CA GLU A 671 8.60 -36.09 -2.39
C GLU A 671 8.17 -34.89 -1.52
N GLN A 672 8.16 -35.03 -0.18
CA GLN A 672 7.75 -33.95 0.73
C GLN A 672 8.95 -33.29 1.40
N GLN A 673 8.90 -31.96 1.55
CA GLN A 673 9.85 -31.25 2.37
C GLN A 673 9.48 -31.40 3.85
N ILE A 674 10.31 -32.09 4.62
CA ILE A 674 10.08 -32.32 6.04
C ILE A 674 11.06 -31.53 6.89
N ASN A 675 10.52 -30.66 7.74
CA ASN A 675 11.29 -29.98 8.79
C ASN A 675 11.60 -30.96 9.93
N PHE A 676 12.83 -31.48 9.95
CA PHE A 676 13.33 -32.44 10.92
C PHE A 676 14.44 -31.83 11.80
N HIS A 677 14.30 -31.91 13.14
CA HIS A 677 15.20 -31.23 14.07
C HIS A 677 15.89 -32.16 15.09
N LEU A 678 17.15 -31.84 15.39
CA LEU A 678 17.92 -32.42 16.50
C LEU A 678 17.87 -31.51 17.74
N ILE A 679 17.39 -32.04 18.87
CA ILE A 679 17.07 -31.26 20.07
C ILE A 679 17.89 -31.71 21.30
N HIS A 680 19.05 -31.08 21.53
CA HIS A 680 19.78 -31.15 22.80
C HIS A 680 20.73 -29.97 22.98
N SER A 681 21.33 -29.80 24.17
CA SER A 681 22.11 -28.59 24.49
C SER A 681 23.35 -28.38 23.61
N GLY A 682 23.90 -29.44 23.01
CA GLY A 682 25.02 -29.42 22.07
C GLY A 682 24.65 -29.29 20.58
N ALA A 683 23.36 -29.32 20.22
CA ALA A 683 22.91 -29.37 18.82
C ALA A 683 23.22 -28.09 18.01
N ARG A 684 23.45 -26.95 18.70
CA ARG A 684 23.79 -25.65 18.09
C ARG A 684 25.21 -25.55 17.51
N TRP A 685 26.11 -26.48 17.86
CA TRP A 685 27.53 -26.43 17.50
C TRP A 685 27.90 -27.34 16.33
N ARG A 686 26.91 -28.00 15.70
CA ARG A 686 27.12 -28.79 14.49
C ARG A 686 26.75 -27.95 13.27
N ALA A 687 27.69 -27.86 12.31
CA ALA A 687 27.48 -27.27 10.99
C ALA A 687 26.56 -28.12 10.07
N ASP A 688 26.26 -29.34 10.51
CA ASP A 688 25.55 -30.38 9.76
C ASP A 688 24.09 -30.53 10.27
N GLN A 689 23.37 -29.41 10.40
CA GLN A 689 21.90 -29.47 10.41
C GLN A 689 21.48 -29.73 8.96
N SER A 690 21.67 -30.98 8.53
CA SER A 690 21.43 -31.40 7.16
C SER A 690 19.99 -31.06 6.76
N GLU A 691 19.85 -30.20 5.76
CA GLU A 691 18.64 -30.08 4.96
C GLU A 691 18.23 -31.48 4.50
N LEU A 692 17.04 -31.93 4.88
CA LEU A 692 16.30 -32.90 4.08
C LEU A 692 15.56 -32.13 2.99
N GLY A 693 16.32 -31.41 2.15
CA GLY A 693 15.81 -30.71 0.98
C GLY A 693 15.71 -31.69 -0.18
N PHE A 694 14.50 -32.17 -0.47
CA PHE A 694 14.23 -32.89 -1.70
C PHE A 694 14.02 -31.89 -2.86
N LYS A 695 14.41 -32.30 -4.07
CA LYS A 695 14.58 -31.46 -5.26
C LYS A 695 13.41 -30.50 -5.52
N THR A 696 13.71 -29.21 -5.56
CA THR A 696 12.98 -28.23 -6.38
C THR A 696 13.99 -27.52 -7.29
N GLU A 697 13.88 -27.76 -8.60
CA GLU A 697 14.56 -26.98 -9.64
C GLU A 697 13.85 -25.63 -9.84
N SER A 698 13.74 -24.81 -8.79
CA SER A 698 13.35 -23.39 -8.92
C SER A 698 13.28 -22.74 -7.53
N GLU A 699 13.92 -21.58 -7.41
CA GLU A 699 13.91 -20.60 -6.31
C GLU A 699 15.03 -20.70 -5.24
N GLU A 700 15.56 -19.52 -4.90
CA GLU A 700 16.78 -19.34 -4.10
C GLU A 700 16.69 -19.87 -2.64
N PRO A 701 17.79 -20.35 -2.02
CA PRO A 701 17.78 -21.02 -0.71
C PRO A 701 17.58 -20.12 0.52
N ARG A 702 17.27 -18.83 0.35
CA ARG A 702 17.29 -17.86 1.48
C ARG A 702 16.11 -18.01 2.45
N GLY A 703 14.98 -18.57 2.01
CA GLY A 703 13.77 -18.74 2.84
C GLY A 703 13.87 -19.89 3.85
N THR A 704 14.39 -21.04 3.43
CA THR A 704 14.40 -22.30 4.21
C THR A 704 15.28 -22.23 5.46
N ILE A 705 16.43 -21.54 5.37
CA ILE A 705 17.37 -21.37 6.50
C ILE A 705 16.75 -20.50 7.61
N LYS A 706 15.95 -19.48 7.26
CA LYS A 706 15.25 -18.64 8.25
C LYS A 706 14.13 -19.39 8.96
N ALA A 707 13.37 -20.20 8.22
CA ALA A 707 12.27 -21.00 8.77
C ALA A 707 12.75 -21.98 9.85
N GLN A 708 13.86 -22.70 9.60
CA GLN A 708 14.47 -23.58 10.59
C GLN A 708 14.97 -22.81 11.83
N GLY A 709 15.50 -21.61 11.61
CA GLY A 709 15.93 -20.69 12.67
C GLY A 709 14.83 -20.37 13.70
N TRP A 710 13.56 -20.43 13.30
CA TRP A 710 12.43 -20.16 14.18
C TRP A 710 12.24 -21.21 15.29
N PHE A 711 12.55 -22.48 15.01
CA PHE A 711 12.40 -23.61 15.94
C PHE A 711 13.61 -23.79 16.89
N LEU A 712 14.75 -23.19 16.56
CA LEU A 712 16.00 -23.30 17.33
C LEU A 712 15.93 -22.83 18.79
N PRO A 713 15.11 -21.83 19.20
CA PRO A 713 14.94 -21.50 20.60
C PRO A 713 14.37 -22.70 21.38
N ARG A 714 14.99 -23.08 22.51
CA ARG A 714 14.64 -24.25 23.36
C ARG A 714 13.18 -24.40 23.79
N LYS A 715 12.35 -23.37 23.59
CA LYS A 715 10.92 -23.37 23.94
C LYS A 715 10.00 -23.66 22.74
N ARG A 716 10.53 -23.64 21.52
CA ARG A 716 9.79 -23.87 20.26
C ARG A 716 10.11 -25.23 19.64
N THR A 717 11.11 -25.93 20.16
CA THR A 717 11.72 -27.04 19.43
C THR A 717 10.81 -28.27 19.35
N LEU A 718 9.91 -28.48 20.32
CA LEU A 718 8.89 -29.54 20.26
C LEU A 718 7.72 -29.22 19.31
N LEU A 719 7.61 -27.97 18.82
CA LEU A 719 6.58 -27.61 17.84
C LEU A 719 6.93 -28.10 16.41
N ALA A 720 8.13 -28.65 16.23
CA ALA A 720 8.51 -29.27 14.96
C ALA A 720 7.76 -30.60 14.80
N PRO A 721 7.20 -30.90 13.61
CA PRO A 721 6.53 -32.17 13.37
C PRO A 721 7.42 -33.38 13.69
N PHE A 722 8.71 -33.32 13.35
CA PHE A 722 9.64 -34.40 13.65
C PHE A 722 10.86 -33.92 14.40
N ALA A 723 11.17 -34.62 15.49
CA ALA A 723 12.34 -34.30 16.27
C ALA A 723 12.93 -35.51 17.01
N VAL A 724 14.26 -35.48 17.16
CA VAL A 724 15.01 -36.39 18.02
C VAL A 724 15.71 -35.57 19.08
N GLY A 725 15.56 -35.91 20.36
CA GLY A 725 16.19 -35.14 21.42
C GLY A 725 16.28 -35.86 22.74
N THR A 726 16.75 -35.17 23.78
CA THR A 726 16.85 -35.79 25.10
C THR A 726 15.51 -35.87 25.81
N THR A 727 15.30 -36.94 26.57
CA THR A 727 14.08 -37.13 27.39
C THR A 727 13.80 -35.93 28.30
N ASP A 728 14.83 -35.19 28.74
CA ASP A 728 14.67 -33.95 29.50
C ASP A 728 13.76 -32.93 28.81
N GLN A 729 13.77 -32.82 27.48
CA GLN A 729 12.94 -31.82 26.79
C GLN A 729 11.45 -32.14 26.91
N ALA A 730 11.08 -33.41 26.81
CA ALA A 730 9.71 -33.86 27.05
C ALA A 730 9.36 -33.72 28.54
N LEU A 731 10.23 -34.11 29.47
CA LEU A 731 9.98 -33.99 30.91
C LEU A 731 9.90 -32.54 31.39
N MET A 732 10.57 -31.61 30.71
CA MET A 732 10.43 -30.17 30.99
C MET A 732 9.01 -29.64 30.77
N SER A 733 8.17 -30.35 30.01
CA SER A 733 6.75 -29.99 29.80
C SER A 733 5.92 -30.14 31.08
N THR A 734 6.33 -31.01 32.01
CA THR A 734 5.63 -31.26 33.29
C THR A 734 6.23 -30.50 34.47
N LEU A 735 7.33 -29.78 34.27
CA LEU A 735 7.95 -28.94 35.29
C LEU A 735 7.33 -27.54 35.29
N GLN A 736 7.32 -26.90 36.47
CA GLN A 736 6.87 -25.50 36.65
C GLN A 736 7.88 -24.50 36.04
N THR A 737 8.01 -24.53 34.72
CA THR A 737 8.92 -23.67 33.95
C THR A 737 8.14 -22.73 33.05
N ARG A 738 8.77 -21.63 32.64
CA ARG A 738 8.15 -20.70 31.69
C ARG A 738 7.82 -21.42 30.37
N HIS A 739 6.61 -21.18 29.86
CA HIS A 739 6.08 -21.78 28.62
C HIS A 739 6.01 -23.31 28.65
N PHE A 740 5.76 -23.94 29.80
CA PHE A 740 5.57 -25.40 29.88
C PHE A 740 4.43 -25.86 28.95
N PHE A 741 3.33 -25.09 28.88
CA PHE A 741 2.18 -25.38 28.03
C PHE A 741 2.49 -25.37 26.52
N VAL A 742 3.52 -24.63 26.07
CA VAL A 742 3.96 -24.67 24.66
C VAL A 742 4.59 -26.02 24.33
N ARG A 743 5.29 -26.63 25.30
CA ARG A 743 5.89 -27.96 25.17
C ARG A 743 4.90 -29.11 25.32
N LEU A 744 3.73 -28.84 25.89
CA LEU A 744 2.63 -29.80 25.93
C LEU A 744 1.78 -29.72 24.66
N PHE A 745 1.74 -28.54 24.03
CA PHE A 745 1.02 -28.30 22.78
C PHE A 745 1.76 -28.84 21.54
N GLY A 746 3.07 -28.64 21.47
CA GLY A 746 3.93 -29.31 20.48
C GLY A 746 4.39 -30.64 20.99
#